data_AF-A0A818RA56-F1
#
_entry.id   AF-A0A818RA56-F1
#
_cell.length_a   1.000
_cell.length_b   1.000
_cell.length_c   1.000
_cell.angle_alpha   90.00
_cell.angle_beta   90.00
_cell.angle_gamma   90.00
#
_symmetry.space_group_name_H-M   'P 1'
#
loop_
_entity.id
_entity.type
_entity.pdbx_description
1 polymer ?
#
loop_
_entity_poly.entity_id
_entity_poly.type
_entity_poly.pdbx_seq_one_letter_code
_entity_poly.pdbx_strand_id
1 'polypeptide(L)'
;MDVFGTMEDVDELIKQVHARDMRIIFDLVLNHTSDEHPWFIESRSSRINPKRDWYVWRDGQPGGLRPNNWESIFNGSAWEYDKETDQYYLHLFSRKMPDVNWECPELRQELYKVTRWWLDRGIDGFRIDAISHIKKKPGLPDLPNPKQLEFVSSFDYHMNVEGIEEFLTEFKCETYGTRDVVTVGEANGVSADQAVDWVDEETGKFNMIFQFEVTNLWDKTLSGFNVLALKRIITRWQKSLEKAGWNALFIENHDKPRIVSTWGDDKEYLRECATSFATLYMLMMGTPFVYQGQEIGMTNVHFPTITDYPDVAARNFYNLESAKGVDHDKLMQIIYVTGRDNARTPMQWDDSLNAGFSTAQQTWIGVNPNYAYINVAQQQKDEHSILNFYKRLIRLRKENDIFVYGIYDLILSNHKQIFGYTRTSDTKRAYVLTNLTDCVAQFTLYQGLSSSQLVLSNLLEPVTEHKDEKSFKFHPYEIRVYIIDYKEKGLHHPQKQKHATDQSKNKQSTLSTVTKGKDDMSESLTRKQTTSLQRLEQISRYPSNHAEQNQKNIISALAQATSRALSETSSQQETSESDSVSTDQEKIISRESSEIDPENELMYMKRERQRSLVLNLENIAPAMQDDPNSLYQRPRSFSTVTTRVSRTLSFIGHHSDSSSDEDDDKKETTTNEIEEKSIGLSGKDIGYSVSYDKTVEDFSFTSTREQAQK
;
A
#
# COMPACT_ATOMS: atom_id res chain seq x y z
N MET A 1 -2.99 -30.82 8.20
CA MET A 1 -1.71 -30.42 8.81
C MET A 1 -1.99 -29.11 9.51
N ASP A 2 -2.19 -29.15 10.82
CA ASP A 2 -3.20 -28.30 11.44
C ASP A 2 -2.54 -27.09 12.11
N VAL A 3 -1.63 -26.46 11.35
CA VAL A 3 -0.63 -25.48 11.82
C VAL A 3 -1.27 -24.22 12.43
N PHE A 4 -2.47 -23.86 11.96
CA PHE A 4 -3.28 -22.76 12.50
C PHE A 4 -4.59 -23.24 13.16
N GLY A 5 -4.75 -24.55 13.39
CA GLY A 5 -5.97 -25.15 13.93
C GLY A 5 -6.92 -25.70 12.86
N THR A 6 -8.22 -25.69 13.20
CA THR A 6 -9.32 -26.37 12.51
C THR A 6 -10.39 -25.39 11.99
N MET A 7 -11.44 -25.88 11.33
CA MET A 7 -12.56 -25.01 10.93
C MET A 7 -13.43 -24.59 12.11
N GLU A 8 -13.46 -25.39 13.17
CA GLU A 8 -14.12 -25.09 14.45
C GLU A 8 -13.41 -23.92 15.16
N ASP A 9 -12.08 -23.86 15.10
CA ASP A 9 -11.30 -22.72 15.60
C ASP A 9 -11.58 -21.44 14.80
N VAL A 10 -11.77 -21.55 13.48
CA VAL A 10 -12.15 -20.44 12.60
C VAL A 10 -13.56 -19.92 12.91
N ASP A 11 -14.53 -20.81 13.14
CA ASP A 11 -15.89 -20.41 13.53
C ASP A 11 -15.91 -19.68 14.88
N GLU A 12 -15.13 -20.16 15.86
CA GLU A 12 -14.99 -19.50 17.15
C GLU A 12 -14.25 -18.15 17.01
N LEU A 13 -13.23 -18.04 16.14
CA LEU A 13 -12.55 -16.78 15.86
C LEU A 13 -13.51 -15.71 15.33
N ILE A 14 -14.29 -16.02 14.28
CA ILE A 14 -15.27 -15.10 13.69
C ILE A 14 -16.27 -14.63 14.77
N LYS A 15 -16.86 -15.59 15.48
CA LYS A 15 -17.80 -15.36 16.58
C LYS A 15 -17.22 -14.50 17.71
N GLN A 16 -15.98 -14.74 18.12
CA GLN A 16 -15.33 -13.98 19.19
C GLN A 16 -14.90 -12.57 18.74
N VAL A 17 -14.58 -12.35 17.47
CA VAL A 17 -14.33 -11.01 16.92
C VAL A 17 -15.62 -10.20 16.88
N HIS A 18 -16.72 -10.77 16.36
CA HIS A 18 -18.04 -10.13 16.34
C HIS A 18 -18.56 -9.82 17.75
N ALA A 19 -18.35 -10.72 18.72
CA ALA A 19 -18.72 -10.51 20.12
C ALA A 19 -17.97 -9.35 20.82
N ARG A 20 -17.01 -8.70 20.15
CA ARG A 20 -16.22 -7.55 20.62
C ARG A 20 -16.48 -6.27 19.81
N ASP A 21 -17.55 -6.21 19.01
CA ASP A 21 -17.86 -5.10 18.09
C ASP A 21 -16.72 -4.81 17.10
N MET A 22 -16.03 -5.89 16.68
CA MET A 22 -15.01 -5.88 15.64
C MET A 22 -15.47 -6.69 14.43
N ARG A 23 -14.83 -6.44 13.29
CA ARG A 23 -15.12 -7.07 11.99
C ARG A 23 -13.86 -7.81 11.51
N ILE A 24 -14.02 -8.93 10.80
CA ILE A 24 -12.93 -9.77 10.30
C ILE A 24 -13.02 -9.92 8.78
N ILE A 25 -11.96 -9.50 8.08
CA ILE A 25 -11.77 -9.77 6.64
C ILE A 25 -10.72 -10.87 6.48
N PHE A 26 -10.91 -11.77 5.52
CA PHE A 26 -9.94 -12.83 5.23
C PHE A 26 -9.03 -12.44 4.06
N ASP A 27 -7.93 -13.17 3.91
CA ASP A 27 -7.10 -13.08 2.71
C ASP A 27 -7.65 -14.01 1.62
N LEU A 28 -7.77 -13.52 0.38
CA LEU A 28 -8.39 -14.23 -0.73
C LEU A 28 -7.46 -14.28 -1.94
N VAL A 29 -6.74 -15.40 -2.04
CA VAL A 29 -5.77 -15.67 -3.11
C VAL A 29 -6.49 -16.29 -4.31
N LEU A 30 -6.58 -15.53 -5.41
CA LEU A 30 -7.28 -15.97 -6.64
C LEU A 30 -6.41 -15.99 -7.90
N ASN A 31 -5.16 -15.49 -7.85
CA ASN A 31 -4.26 -15.54 -9.00
C ASN A 31 -3.65 -16.92 -9.23
N HIS A 32 -3.41 -17.67 -8.16
CA HIS A 32 -2.67 -18.93 -8.17
C HIS A 32 -3.20 -19.88 -7.07
N THR A 33 -2.92 -21.18 -7.16
CA THR A 33 -3.08 -22.13 -6.04
C THR A 33 -1.73 -22.76 -5.72
N SER A 34 -1.65 -23.60 -4.69
CA SER A 34 -0.51 -24.53 -4.57
C SER A 34 -0.48 -25.53 -5.73
N ASP A 35 0.71 -26.03 -6.09
CA ASP A 35 0.95 -27.21 -6.92
C ASP A 35 0.46 -28.53 -6.28
N GLU A 36 0.26 -28.53 -4.96
CA GLU A 36 -0.36 -29.64 -4.20
C GLU A 36 -1.90 -29.52 -4.15
N HIS A 37 -2.50 -28.50 -4.77
CA HIS A 37 -3.95 -28.37 -4.81
C HIS A 37 -4.57 -29.45 -5.72
N PRO A 38 -5.70 -30.10 -5.34
CA PRO A 38 -6.31 -31.17 -6.15
C PRO A 38 -6.60 -30.76 -7.60
N TRP A 39 -6.96 -29.49 -7.84
CA TRP A 39 -7.17 -28.98 -9.18
C TRP A 39 -5.88 -29.02 -10.04
N PHE A 40 -4.71 -28.69 -9.46
CA PHE A 40 -3.44 -28.76 -10.19
C PHE A 40 -2.97 -30.20 -10.36
N ILE A 41 -3.15 -31.05 -9.34
CA ILE A 41 -2.85 -32.50 -9.42
C ILE A 41 -3.65 -33.16 -10.56
N GLU A 42 -4.92 -32.82 -10.71
CA GLU A 42 -5.72 -33.22 -11.87
C GLU A 42 -5.22 -32.56 -13.17
N SER A 43 -4.97 -31.25 -13.18
CA SER A 43 -4.50 -30.50 -14.36
C SER A 43 -3.18 -31.03 -14.94
N ARG A 44 -2.22 -31.43 -14.09
CA ARG A 44 -0.94 -32.01 -14.51
C ARG A 44 -1.04 -33.47 -14.93
N SER A 45 -2.04 -34.23 -14.45
CA SER A 45 -2.14 -35.68 -14.69
C SER A 45 -2.24 -36.10 -16.17
N SER A 46 -2.73 -35.20 -17.05
CA SER A 46 -2.82 -35.44 -18.49
C SER A 46 -3.11 -34.15 -19.26
N ARG A 47 -2.58 -34.06 -20.49
CA ARG A 47 -2.95 -33.01 -21.47
C ARG A 47 -4.43 -33.02 -21.89
N ILE A 48 -5.20 -34.05 -21.49
CA ILE A 48 -6.64 -34.22 -21.80
C ILE A 48 -7.48 -34.39 -20.52
N ASN A 49 -7.02 -33.87 -19.38
CA ASN A 49 -7.82 -33.80 -18.15
C ASN A 49 -8.82 -32.63 -18.23
N PRO A 50 -10.07 -32.75 -17.73
CA PRO A 50 -11.03 -31.63 -17.68
C PRO A 50 -10.51 -30.36 -16.97
N LYS A 51 -9.63 -30.50 -15.98
CA LYS A 51 -8.98 -29.38 -15.28
C LYS A 51 -7.68 -28.90 -15.96
N ARG A 52 -7.34 -29.37 -17.17
CA ARG A 52 -6.11 -28.94 -17.86
C ARG A 52 -6.09 -27.43 -18.06
N ASP A 53 -7.16 -26.88 -18.64
CA ASP A 53 -7.26 -25.45 -18.94
C ASP A 53 -7.62 -24.57 -17.72
N TRP A 54 -7.66 -25.13 -16.50
CA TRP A 54 -7.80 -24.35 -15.26
C TRP A 54 -6.48 -23.66 -14.85
N TYR A 55 -5.36 -24.02 -15.49
CA TYR A 55 -4.02 -23.44 -15.28
C TYR A 55 -3.37 -23.08 -16.63
N VAL A 56 -2.39 -22.19 -16.60
CA VAL A 56 -1.76 -21.67 -17.84
C VAL A 56 -0.61 -22.59 -18.29
N TRP A 57 -0.92 -23.54 -19.19
CA TRP A 57 0.04 -24.49 -19.78
C TRP A 57 0.49 -24.08 -21.19
N ARG A 58 1.77 -24.27 -21.54
CA ARG A 58 2.31 -24.04 -22.90
C ARG A 58 3.43 -25.04 -23.27
N ASP A 59 3.56 -25.31 -24.57
CA ASP A 59 4.72 -26.01 -25.11
C ASP A 59 5.97 -25.11 -25.10
N GLY A 60 7.15 -25.71 -25.02
CA GLY A 60 8.41 -24.98 -25.16
C GLY A 60 8.68 -24.49 -26.59
N GLN A 61 9.50 -23.45 -26.74
CA GLN A 61 9.99 -23.03 -28.05
C GLN A 61 11.04 -24.04 -28.60
N PRO A 62 11.21 -24.14 -29.94
CA PRO A 62 12.14 -25.08 -30.56
C PRO A 62 13.56 -25.02 -29.98
N GLY A 63 14.17 -26.19 -29.77
CA GLY A 63 15.47 -26.32 -29.11
C GLY A 63 15.39 -26.56 -27.59
N GLY A 64 14.20 -26.78 -27.03
CA GLY A 64 14.02 -27.00 -25.58
C GLY A 64 14.00 -25.71 -24.77
N LEU A 65 13.66 -24.59 -25.42
CA LEU A 65 13.54 -23.29 -24.79
C LEU A 65 12.17 -23.15 -24.10
N ARG A 66 12.11 -22.27 -23.09
CA ARG A 66 10.87 -21.93 -22.38
C ARG A 66 9.85 -21.27 -23.33
N PRO A 67 8.55 -21.23 -23.02
CA PRO A 67 7.53 -20.64 -23.90
C PRO A 67 7.78 -19.17 -24.24
N ASN A 68 8.34 -18.41 -23.31
CA ASN A 68 8.82 -17.03 -23.48
C ASN A 68 9.92 -16.70 -22.44
N ASN A 69 10.41 -15.46 -22.49
CA ASN A 69 11.49 -14.91 -21.65
C ASN A 69 11.06 -14.34 -20.29
N TRP A 70 9.83 -14.59 -19.81
CA TRP A 70 9.31 -13.94 -18.59
C TRP A 70 10.05 -14.38 -17.31
N GLU A 71 10.33 -13.39 -16.46
CA GLU A 71 10.90 -13.54 -15.12
C GLU A 71 9.80 -13.66 -14.05
N SER A 72 9.95 -14.60 -13.12
CA SER A 72 9.12 -14.68 -11.91
C SER A 72 9.42 -13.52 -10.97
N ILE A 73 8.40 -13.02 -10.28
CA ILE A 73 8.51 -12.01 -9.21
C ILE A 73 9.44 -12.47 -8.08
N PHE A 74 9.65 -13.78 -7.91
CA PHE A 74 10.60 -14.36 -6.95
C PHE A 74 11.93 -14.82 -7.58
N ASN A 75 12.29 -14.24 -8.72
CA ASN A 75 13.51 -14.45 -9.54
C ASN A 75 13.55 -15.77 -10.32
N GLY A 76 14.26 -15.76 -11.45
CA GLY A 76 14.34 -16.88 -12.39
C GLY A 76 13.15 -16.90 -13.36
N SER A 77 12.96 -17.98 -14.11
CA SER A 77 11.84 -18.08 -15.07
C SER A 77 10.48 -18.06 -14.36
N ALA A 78 9.47 -17.49 -15.02
CA ALA A 78 8.06 -17.69 -14.69
C ALA A 78 7.47 -19.01 -15.23
N TRP A 79 8.30 -19.93 -15.75
CA TRP A 79 7.89 -21.20 -16.34
C TRP A 79 8.67 -22.38 -15.76
N GLU A 80 7.95 -23.34 -15.18
CA GLU A 80 8.50 -24.61 -14.70
C GLU A 80 8.05 -25.76 -15.62
N TYR A 81 8.96 -26.70 -15.91
CA TYR A 81 8.74 -27.79 -16.86
C TYR A 81 8.15 -29.03 -16.17
N ASP A 82 7.02 -29.52 -16.69
CA ASP A 82 6.39 -30.75 -16.28
C ASP A 82 6.78 -31.93 -17.19
N LYS A 83 7.38 -32.95 -16.57
CA LYS A 83 7.85 -34.18 -17.25
C LYS A 83 6.72 -35.14 -17.60
N GLU A 84 5.55 -35.02 -16.95
CA GLU A 84 4.43 -35.95 -17.13
C GLU A 84 3.64 -35.62 -18.40
N THR A 85 3.59 -34.33 -18.77
CA THR A 85 2.83 -33.83 -19.92
C THR A 85 3.67 -33.15 -21.02
N ASP A 86 4.99 -33.04 -20.85
CA ASP A 86 5.91 -32.40 -21.82
C ASP A 86 5.43 -30.97 -22.18
N GLN A 87 5.17 -30.18 -21.14
CA GLN A 87 4.76 -28.78 -21.20
C GLN A 87 5.33 -27.99 -20.02
N TYR A 88 5.32 -26.68 -20.12
CA TYR A 88 5.58 -25.77 -19.01
C TYR A 88 4.26 -25.23 -18.44
N TYR A 89 4.22 -25.00 -17.13
CA TYR A 89 3.15 -24.22 -16.48
C TYR A 89 3.68 -22.86 -16.02
N LEU A 90 2.82 -21.84 -16.10
CA LEU A 90 3.14 -20.49 -15.64
C LEU A 90 3.09 -20.44 -14.11
N HIS A 91 4.07 -19.77 -13.51
CA HIS A 91 4.06 -19.30 -12.13
C HIS A 91 4.68 -17.90 -12.07
N LEU A 92 3.86 -16.87 -11.86
CA LEU A 92 4.34 -15.49 -11.67
C LEU A 92 5.11 -15.32 -10.35
N PHE A 93 4.89 -16.23 -9.40
CA PHE A 93 5.51 -16.26 -8.09
C PHE A 93 6.40 -17.52 -7.96
N SER A 94 6.41 -18.18 -6.80
CA SER A 94 7.11 -19.46 -6.59
C SER A 94 6.65 -20.55 -7.56
N ARG A 95 7.53 -21.49 -7.92
CA ARG A 95 7.19 -22.70 -8.70
C ARG A 95 6.02 -23.49 -8.08
N LYS A 96 5.94 -23.49 -6.75
CA LYS A 96 4.82 -24.10 -5.99
C LYS A 96 3.50 -23.32 -6.05
N MET A 97 3.44 -22.25 -6.83
CA MET A 97 2.26 -21.40 -6.97
C MET A 97 1.87 -21.22 -8.45
N PRO A 98 1.42 -22.31 -9.13
CA PRO A 98 0.94 -22.27 -10.50
C PRO A 98 -0.25 -21.30 -10.68
N ASP A 99 -0.16 -20.46 -11.70
CA ASP A 99 -1.17 -19.46 -12.04
C ASP A 99 -2.44 -20.10 -12.62
N VAL A 100 -3.59 -19.73 -12.05
CA VAL A 100 -4.89 -20.20 -12.54
C VAL A 100 -5.33 -19.38 -13.75
N ASN A 101 -5.97 -20.05 -14.71
CA ASN A 101 -6.33 -19.48 -15.99
C ASN A 101 -7.70 -18.79 -15.96
N TRP A 102 -7.74 -17.52 -15.59
CA TRP A 102 -8.99 -16.73 -15.52
C TRP A 102 -9.78 -16.63 -16.83
N GLU A 103 -9.17 -16.91 -18.00
CA GLU A 103 -9.91 -17.02 -19.26
C GLU A 103 -10.91 -18.20 -19.24
N CYS A 104 -10.69 -19.23 -18.42
CA CYS A 104 -11.57 -20.40 -18.26
C CYS A 104 -12.83 -20.06 -17.44
N PRO A 105 -14.06 -20.09 -18.01
CA PRO A 105 -15.27 -19.73 -17.28
C PRO A 105 -15.65 -20.72 -16.18
N GLU A 106 -15.34 -22.01 -16.36
CA GLU A 106 -15.62 -23.05 -15.37
C GLU A 106 -14.84 -22.83 -14.07
N LEU A 107 -13.54 -22.53 -14.19
CA LEU A 107 -12.69 -22.13 -13.07
C LEU A 107 -13.28 -20.92 -12.35
N ARG A 108 -13.63 -19.84 -13.08
CA ARG A 108 -14.16 -18.61 -12.46
C ARG A 108 -15.40 -18.91 -11.62
N GLN A 109 -16.30 -19.77 -12.10
CA GLN A 109 -17.47 -20.19 -11.35
C GLN A 109 -17.14 -20.99 -10.06
N GLU A 110 -16.05 -21.76 -10.02
CA GLU A 110 -15.56 -22.36 -8.76
C GLU A 110 -14.94 -21.32 -7.81
N LEU A 111 -14.14 -20.38 -8.31
CA LEU A 111 -13.60 -19.26 -7.50
C LEU A 111 -14.74 -18.44 -6.86
N TYR A 112 -15.83 -18.20 -7.61
CA TYR A 112 -17.00 -17.49 -7.11
C TYR A 112 -17.78 -18.30 -6.05
N LYS A 113 -17.82 -19.64 -6.16
CA LYS A 113 -18.39 -20.51 -5.12
C LYS A 113 -17.58 -20.47 -3.83
N VAL A 114 -16.25 -20.58 -3.91
CA VAL A 114 -15.36 -20.49 -2.73
C VAL A 114 -15.50 -19.13 -2.04
N THR A 115 -15.54 -18.04 -2.82
CA THR A 115 -15.74 -16.68 -2.31
C THR A 115 -17.08 -16.55 -1.59
N ARG A 116 -18.18 -16.99 -2.21
CA ARG A 116 -19.52 -16.97 -1.59
C ARG A 116 -19.58 -17.82 -0.32
N TRP A 117 -19.01 -19.03 -0.32
CA TRP A 117 -18.99 -19.94 0.83
C TRP A 117 -18.36 -19.31 2.08
N TRP A 118 -17.26 -18.57 1.92
CA TRP A 118 -16.65 -17.84 3.04
C TRP A 118 -17.53 -16.69 3.54
N LEU A 119 -18.14 -15.91 2.64
CA LEU A 119 -19.06 -14.83 3.01
C LEU A 119 -20.36 -15.36 3.66
N ASP A 120 -20.84 -16.54 3.24
CA ASP A 120 -21.98 -17.25 3.83
C ASP A 120 -21.64 -17.81 5.22
N ARG A 121 -20.35 -17.99 5.53
CA ARG A 121 -19.82 -18.36 6.86
C ARG A 121 -19.64 -17.16 7.80
N GLY A 122 -19.93 -15.95 7.33
CA GLY A 122 -20.07 -14.75 8.18
C GLY A 122 -18.81 -13.88 8.34
N ILE A 123 -17.79 -14.02 7.49
CA ILE A 123 -16.71 -13.01 7.45
C ILE A 123 -17.21 -11.70 6.82
N ASP A 124 -16.60 -10.59 7.19
CA ASP A 124 -17.02 -9.23 6.84
C ASP A 124 -16.38 -8.70 5.55
N GLY A 125 -15.76 -9.57 4.75
CA GLY A 125 -15.14 -9.25 3.47
C GLY A 125 -13.70 -9.78 3.32
N PHE A 126 -12.91 -9.13 2.47
CA PHE A 126 -11.60 -9.65 2.04
C PHE A 126 -10.51 -8.58 1.80
N ARG A 127 -9.26 -8.93 2.10
CA ARG A 127 -8.08 -8.49 1.31
C ARG A 127 -7.91 -9.49 0.18
N ILE A 128 -7.67 -9.00 -1.04
CA ILE A 128 -7.66 -9.86 -2.23
C ILE A 128 -6.27 -9.80 -2.86
N ASP A 129 -5.51 -10.89 -2.71
CA ASP A 129 -4.09 -11.03 -3.04
C ASP A 129 -3.83 -10.94 -4.55
N ALA A 130 -2.75 -10.25 -4.93
CA ALA A 130 -2.24 -10.17 -6.29
C ALA A 130 -3.32 -9.92 -7.37
N ILE A 131 -4.42 -9.21 -7.04
CA ILE A 131 -5.63 -9.23 -7.87
C ILE A 131 -5.45 -8.51 -9.21
N SER A 132 -4.48 -7.59 -9.30
CA SER A 132 -4.07 -7.00 -10.58
C SER A 132 -3.28 -7.92 -11.51
N HIS A 133 -2.89 -9.12 -11.06
CA HIS A 133 -2.08 -10.08 -11.84
C HIS A 133 -2.92 -11.12 -12.61
N ILE A 134 -4.25 -11.15 -12.42
CA ILE A 134 -5.09 -12.23 -12.96
C ILE A 134 -5.15 -12.26 -14.50
N LYS A 135 -5.06 -11.10 -15.16
CA LYS A 135 -5.14 -10.96 -16.62
C LYS A 135 -3.73 -11.03 -17.23
N LYS A 136 -3.46 -12.09 -18.00
CA LYS A 136 -2.20 -12.26 -18.73
C LYS A 136 -2.37 -11.76 -20.17
N LYS A 137 -1.33 -11.15 -20.74
CA LYS A 137 -1.35 -10.63 -22.11
C LYS A 137 -1.64 -11.75 -23.13
N PRO A 138 -2.66 -11.62 -24.00
CA PRO A 138 -3.03 -12.66 -24.96
C PRO A 138 -1.84 -13.15 -25.80
N GLY A 139 -1.75 -14.47 -25.97
CA GLY A 139 -0.63 -15.14 -26.65
C GLY A 139 0.63 -15.34 -25.80
N LEU A 140 0.76 -14.68 -24.65
CA LEU A 140 1.93 -14.73 -23.76
C LEU A 140 3.27 -14.40 -24.48
N PRO A 141 3.38 -13.31 -25.26
CA PRO A 141 4.56 -13.01 -26.07
C PRO A 141 5.79 -12.63 -25.23
N ASP A 142 6.98 -12.79 -25.82
CA ASP A 142 8.26 -12.31 -25.28
C ASP A 142 8.26 -10.78 -25.04
N LEU A 143 8.92 -10.36 -23.95
CA LEU A 143 9.17 -8.95 -23.65
C LEU A 143 10.43 -8.44 -24.39
N PRO A 144 10.52 -7.13 -24.69
CA PRO A 144 11.74 -6.53 -25.23
C PRO A 144 12.93 -6.73 -24.28
N ASN A 145 14.01 -7.36 -24.76
CA ASN A 145 15.20 -7.67 -23.96
C ASN A 145 16.46 -6.90 -24.42
N PRO A 146 16.51 -5.55 -24.32
CA PRO A 146 17.66 -4.76 -24.79
C PRO A 146 18.94 -5.00 -23.97
N LYS A 147 18.82 -5.59 -22.77
CA LYS A 147 19.93 -5.91 -21.86
C LYS A 147 20.48 -7.33 -22.02
N GLN A 148 19.86 -8.17 -22.86
CA GLN A 148 20.23 -9.58 -23.09
C GLN A 148 20.31 -10.41 -21.78
N LEU A 149 19.34 -10.20 -20.89
CA LEU A 149 19.19 -10.98 -19.65
C LEU A 149 18.64 -12.39 -19.94
N GLU A 150 18.86 -13.37 -19.05
CA GLU A 150 18.24 -14.71 -19.20
C GLU A 150 16.70 -14.63 -19.10
N PHE A 151 16.21 -13.74 -18.24
CA PHE A 151 14.79 -13.45 -18.03
C PHE A 151 14.53 -11.95 -18.05
N VAL A 152 13.30 -11.57 -18.36
CA VAL A 152 12.85 -10.17 -18.37
C VAL A 152 11.66 -10.02 -17.43
N SER A 153 11.78 -9.12 -16.47
CA SER A 153 10.71 -8.71 -15.55
C SER A 153 9.40 -8.46 -16.30
N SER A 154 8.38 -9.26 -15.99
CA SER A 154 7.20 -9.43 -16.86
C SER A 154 5.98 -8.60 -16.50
N PHE A 155 6.10 -7.68 -15.54
CA PHE A 155 4.99 -6.89 -15.00
C PHE A 155 4.06 -6.31 -16.06
N ASP A 156 4.59 -5.61 -17.07
CA ASP A 156 3.81 -5.00 -18.17
C ASP A 156 2.86 -5.97 -18.91
N TYR A 157 3.11 -7.29 -18.84
CA TYR A 157 2.40 -8.32 -19.60
C TYR A 157 1.50 -9.20 -18.70
N HIS A 158 1.40 -8.92 -17.40
CA HIS A 158 0.43 -9.58 -16.51
C HIS A 158 -0.17 -8.70 -15.40
N MET A 159 0.40 -7.53 -15.09
CA MET A 159 -0.04 -6.64 -14.01
C MET A 159 -0.85 -5.47 -14.59
N ASN A 160 -2.12 -5.36 -14.19
CA ASN A 160 -3.06 -4.33 -14.66
C ASN A 160 -3.22 -4.31 -16.21
N VAL A 161 -3.34 -5.50 -16.81
CA VAL A 161 -3.44 -5.69 -18.27
C VAL A 161 -4.86 -5.43 -18.78
N GLU A 162 -4.97 -4.86 -19.98
CA GLU A 162 -6.22 -4.61 -20.70
C GLU A 162 -7.18 -5.83 -20.69
N GLY A 163 -8.45 -5.57 -20.38
CA GLY A 163 -9.48 -6.60 -20.21
C GLY A 163 -9.57 -7.21 -18.79
N ILE A 164 -8.72 -6.79 -17.84
CA ILE A 164 -8.86 -7.21 -16.42
C ILE A 164 -10.19 -6.76 -15.81
N GLU A 165 -10.65 -5.55 -16.15
CA GLU A 165 -11.87 -4.92 -15.64
C GLU A 165 -13.13 -5.77 -15.83
N GLU A 166 -13.20 -6.56 -16.90
CA GLU A 166 -14.32 -7.47 -17.16
C GLU A 166 -14.41 -8.57 -16.09
N PHE A 167 -13.28 -9.22 -15.79
CA PHE A 167 -13.18 -10.27 -14.77
C PHE A 167 -13.44 -9.73 -13.36
N LEU A 168 -12.98 -8.51 -13.05
CA LEU A 168 -13.22 -7.87 -11.76
C LEU A 168 -14.69 -7.46 -11.58
N THR A 169 -15.33 -7.01 -12.66
CA THR A 169 -16.76 -6.65 -12.66
C THR A 169 -17.65 -7.89 -12.54
N GLU A 170 -17.35 -8.95 -13.30
CA GLU A 170 -18.01 -10.27 -13.17
C GLU A 170 -17.87 -10.81 -11.74
N PHE A 171 -16.65 -10.75 -11.17
CA PHE A 171 -16.37 -11.20 -9.81
C PHE A 171 -17.12 -10.40 -8.73
N LYS A 172 -17.17 -9.06 -8.80
CA LYS A 172 -17.99 -8.23 -7.90
C LYS A 172 -19.46 -8.65 -7.98
N CYS A 173 -20.03 -8.71 -9.17
CA CYS A 173 -21.44 -9.04 -9.40
C CYS A 173 -21.82 -10.44 -8.88
N GLU A 174 -20.97 -11.44 -9.10
CA GLU A 174 -21.24 -12.83 -8.73
C GLU A 174 -21.06 -13.13 -7.23
N THR A 175 -20.38 -12.27 -6.45
CA THR A 175 -19.95 -12.65 -5.08
C THR A 175 -20.36 -11.67 -3.98
N TYR A 176 -19.78 -10.47 -3.92
CA TYR A 176 -19.96 -9.50 -2.84
C TYR A 176 -20.74 -8.23 -3.21
N GLY A 177 -21.02 -7.97 -4.48
CA GLY A 177 -21.64 -6.74 -4.97
C GLY A 177 -23.06 -6.44 -4.47
N THR A 178 -23.66 -7.34 -3.69
CA THR A 178 -24.98 -7.20 -3.03
C THR A 178 -24.93 -7.43 -1.50
N ARG A 179 -23.73 -7.51 -0.91
CA ARG A 179 -23.50 -7.82 0.52
C ARG A 179 -22.90 -6.62 1.29
N ASP A 180 -23.22 -6.50 2.57
CA ASP A 180 -22.59 -5.54 3.51
C ASP A 180 -21.20 -6.04 3.95
N VAL A 181 -20.20 -5.87 3.09
CA VAL A 181 -18.82 -6.35 3.31
C VAL A 181 -17.78 -5.36 2.78
N VAL A 182 -16.56 -5.41 3.31
CA VAL A 182 -15.44 -4.55 2.89
C VAL A 182 -14.45 -5.35 2.04
N THR A 183 -14.13 -4.83 0.86
CA THR A 183 -13.11 -5.38 -0.04
C THR A 183 -11.95 -4.40 -0.21
N VAL A 184 -10.72 -4.91 -0.03
CA VAL A 184 -9.48 -4.22 -0.35
C VAL A 184 -8.66 -5.03 -1.35
N GLY A 185 -8.58 -4.54 -2.59
CA GLY A 185 -7.78 -5.19 -3.64
C GLY A 185 -6.30 -4.87 -3.51
N GLU A 186 -5.42 -5.86 -3.64
CA GLU A 186 -3.99 -5.62 -3.83
C GLU A 186 -3.70 -5.31 -5.30
N ALA A 187 -3.64 -4.01 -5.61
CA ALA A 187 -3.65 -3.52 -6.99
C ALA A 187 -2.31 -2.89 -7.36
N ASN A 188 -1.24 -3.69 -7.36
CA ASN A 188 0.05 -3.26 -7.91
C ASN A 188 -0.11 -2.94 -9.41
N GLY A 189 0.62 -1.94 -9.90
CA GLY A 189 0.49 -1.43 -11.28
C GLY A 189 -0.73 -0.54 -11.57
N VAL A 190 -1.60 -0.28 -10.59
CA VAL A 190 -2.61 0.79 -10.70
C VAL A 190 -1.97 2.11 -10.28
N SER A 191 -2.01 3.10 -11.18
CA SER A 191 -1.57 4.47 -10.87
C SER A 191 -2.69 5.29 -10.23
N ALA A 192 -2.35 6.38 -9.54
CA ALA A 192 -3.34 7.26 -8.90
C ALA A 192 -4.42 7.76 -9.89
N ASP A 193 -4.06 7.91 -11.17
CA ASP A 193 -4.93 8.47 -12.20
C ASP A 193 -5.84 7.41 -12.86
N GLN A 194 -5.64 6.13 -12.56
CA GLN A 194 -6.51 4.99 -12.91
C GLN A 194 -7.31 4.47 -11.71
N ALA A 195 -7.00 4.94 -10.50
CA ALA A 195 -7.54 4.38 -9.27
C ALA A 195 -9.06 4.49 -9.15
N VAL A 196 -9.67 5.51 -9.78
CA VAL A 196 -11.12 5.70 -9.81
C VAL A 196 -11.83 4.48 -10.41
N ASP A 197 -11.36 3.96 -11.54
CA ASP A 197 -11.98 2.79 -12.18
C ASP A 197 -12.02 1.56 -11.25
N TRP A 198 -11.11 1.49 -10.29
CA TRP A 198 -10.99 0.40 -9.33
C TRP A 198 -11.84 0.58 -8.06
N VAL A 199 -12.03 1.83 -7.58
CA VAL A 199 -12.63 2.12 -6.26
C VAL A 199 -13.71 3.22 -6.24
N ASP A 200 -14.26 3.59 -7.40
CA ASP A 200 -15.41 4.48 -7.52
C ASP A 200 -16.67 3.97 -6.79
N GLU A 201 -17.46 4.88 -6.20
CA GLU A 201 -18.62 4.52 -5.37
C GLU A 201 -19.71 3.77 -6.14
N GLU A 202 -19.95 4.11 -7.41
CA GLU A 202 -20.97 3.45 -8.25
C GLU A 202 -20.38 2.28 -9.07
N THR A 203 -19.23 2.52 -9.71
CA THR A 203 -18.65 1.67 -10.76
C THR A 203 -17.39 0.90 -10.35
N GLY A 204 -16.78 1.24 -9.21
CA GLY A 204 -15.57 0.62 -8.70
C GLY A 204 -15.78 -0.85 -8.34
N LYS A 205 -14.72 -1.66 -8.45
CA LYS A 205 -14.78 -3.10 -8.20
C LYS A 205 -14.48 -3.45 -6.75
N PHE A 206 -13.75 -2.60 -6.03
CA PHE A 206 -13.46 -2.74 -4.59
C PHE A 206 -13.85 -1.48 -3.83
N ASN A 207 -13.98 -1.57 -2.50
CA ASN A 207 -14.21 -0.37 -1.68
C ASN A 207 -12.93 0.49 -1.57
N MET A 208 -11.75 -0.13 -1.66
CA MET A 208 -10.45 0.51 -1.63
C MET A 208 -9.39 -0.41 -2.24
N ILE A 209 -8.19 0.10 -2.54
CA ILE A 209 -7.05 -0.69 -3.00
C ILE A 209 -5.76 -0.34 -2.25
N PHE A 210 -4.92 -1.34 -2.03
CA PHE A 210 -3.52 -1.12 -1.66
C PHE A 210 -2.72 -0.73 -2.91
N GLN A 211 -2.22 0.50 -2.92
CA GLN A 211 -1.36 1.04 -3.97
C GLN A 211 0.12 0.85 -3.64
N PHE A 212 0.94 0.69 -4.68
CA PHE A 212 2.36 0.36 -4.54
C PHE A 212 3.32 1.45 -5.03
N GLU A 213 2.83 2.59 -5.55
CA GLU A 213 3.68 3.74 -5.89
C GLU A 213 4.54 4.20 -4.70
N VAL A 214 3.97 4.17 -3.49
CA VAL A 214 4.70 4.49 -2.26
C VAL A 214 5.81 3.49 -1.95
N THR A 215 5.66 2.23 -2.35
CA THR A 215 6.61 1.16 -2.03
C THR A 215 7.93 1.28 -2.81
N ASN A 216 7.90 1.98 -3.95
CA ASN A 216 9.07 2.34 -4.77
C ASN A 216 10.06 3.30 -4.06
N LEU A 217 9.74 3.75 -2.84
CA LEU A 217 10.63 4.53 -1.98
C LEU A 217 11.46 3.67 -1.02
N TRP A 218 11.09 2.40 -0.78
CA TRP A 218 11.95 1.45 -0.07
C TRP A 218 13.13 1.00 -0.95
N ASP A 219 12.90 0.85 -2.25
CA ASP A 219 13.87 0.23 -3.19
C ASP A 219 15.07 1.15 -3.53
N LYS A 220 15.25 2.24 -2.77
CA LYS A 220 16.30 3.27 -2.94
C LYS A 220 17.24 3.35 -1.73
N THR A 221 17.45 2.20 -1.09
CA THR A 221 18.07 1.96 0.22
C THR A 221 19.40 2.65 0.53
N LEU A 222 20.16 3.11 -0.46
CA LEU A 222 21.45 3.81 -0.27
C LEU A 222 21.37 5.34 -0.46
N SER A 223 20.19 5.90 -0.75
CA SER A 223 20.01 7.33 -1.08
C SER A 223 19.18 8.15 -0.08
N GLY A 224 18.72 7.51 1.00
CA GLY A 224 17.92 8.14 2.07
C GLY A 224 16.45 8.36 1.71
N PHE A 225 15.63 8.53 2.75
CA PHE A 225 14.19 8.73 2.60
C PHE A 225 13.85 10.10 1.99
N ASN A 226 12.98 10.12 0.98
CA ASN A 226 12.68 11.30 0.17
C ASN A 226 11.26 11.83 0.42
N VAL A 227 11.15 12.72 1.41
CA VAL A 227 9.90 13.43 1.78
C VAL A 227 9.20 14.09 0.59
N LEU A 228 9.96 14.71 -0.34
CA LEU A 228 9.37 15.36 -1.52
C LEU A 228 8.79 14.37 -2.53
N ALA A 229 9.35 13.16 -2.63
CA ALA A 229 8.77 12.08 -3.42
C ALA A 229 7.49 11.56 -2.76
N LEU A 230 7.51 11.29 -1.45
CA LEU A 230 6.33 10.85 -0.70
C LEU A 230 5.18 11.85 -0.82
N LYS A 231 5.45 13.15 -0.65
CA LYS A 231 4.45 14.22 -0.83
C LYS A 231 3.74 14.17 -2.17
N ARG A 232 4.47 13.96 -3.26
CA ARG A 232 3.90 13.92 -4.62
C ARG A 232 3.01 12.69 -4.83
N ILE A 233 3.49 11.52 -4.41
CA ILE A 233 2.75 10.25 -4.49
C ILE A 233 1.45 10.36 -3.68
N ILE A 234 1.55 10.63 -2.38
CA ILE A 234 0.41 10.70 -1.47
C ILE A 234 -0.58 11.79 -1.89
N THR A 235 -0.11 12.96 -2.34
CA THR A 235 -1.01 14.05 -2.77
C THR A 235 -1.73 13.73 -4.08
N ARG A 236 -1.15 12.95 -5.00
CA ARG A 236 -1.89 12.39 -6.14
C ARG A 236 -3.00 11.46 -5.64
N TRP A 237 -2.66 10.43 -4.87
CA TRP A 237 -3.64 9.45 -4.35
C TRP A 237 -4.76 10.06 -3.49
N GLN A 238 -4.47 11.11 -2.72
CA GLN A 238 -5.48 11.85 -1.96
C GLN A 238 -6.40 12.70 -2.85
N LYS A 239 -5.89 13.25 -3.97
CA LYS A 239 -6.68 14.13 -4.87
C LYS A 239 -7.39 13.38 -5.99
N SER A 240 -6.79 12.36 -6.59
CA SER A 240 -7.43 11.58 -7.66
C SER A 240 -8.63 10.77 -7.16
N LEU A 241 -8.68 10.44 -5.86
CA LEU A 241 -9.83 9.80 -5.22
C LEU A 241 -10.75 10.79 -4.45
N GLU A 242 -10.47 12.10 -4.49
CA GLU A 242 -11.27 13.11 -3.76
C GLU A 242 -12.70 13.18 -4.31
N LYS A 243 -13.67 12.64 -3.53
CA LYS A 243 -15.10 12.49 -3.88
C LYS A 243 -15.41 11.45 -4.96
N ALA A 244 -14.45 10.60 -5.32
CA ALA A 244 -14.67 9.50 -6.26
C ALA A 244 -14.59 8.13 -5.56
N GLY A 245 -13.59 7.92 -4.69
CA GLY A 245 -13.37 6.63 -4.05
C GLY A 245 -12.57 6.72 -2.74
N TRP A 246 -12.14 5.57 -2.23
CA TRP A 246 -11.53 5.49 -0.89
C TRP A 246 -10.10 4.91 -0.91
N ASN A 247 -9.18 5.55 -0.18
CA ASN A 247 -7.80 5.09 -0.05
C ASN A 247 -7.68 4.00 1.03
N ALA A 248 -6.92 2.94 0.76
CA ALA A 248 -6.32 2.10 1.81
C ALA A 248 -5.00 2.75 2.25
N LEU A 249 -4.95 3.27 3.48
CA LEU A 249 -3.81 4.00 4.00
C LEU A 249 -2.94 3.03 4.82
N PHE A 250 -1.69 2.78 4.41
CA PHE A 250 -0.77 1.90 5.11
C PHE A 250 0.67 2.42 5.01
N ILE A 251 1.53 1.95 5.92
CA ILE A 251 2.97 2.24 5.93
C ILE A 251 3.85 1.01 6.23
N GLU A 252 3.27 -0.09 6.73
CA GLU A 252 3.92 -1.40 6.85
C GLU A 252 2.95 -2.50 6.40
N ASN A 253 3.50 -3.64 5.98
CA ASN A 253 2.78 -4.88 5.72
C ASN A 253 3.75 -6.08 5.83
N HIS A 254 3.30 -7.29 5.53
CA HIS A 254 4.12 -8.50 5.62
C HIS A 254 5.16 -8.68 4.49
N ASP A 255 5.25 -7.72 3.56
CA ASP A 255 6.10 -7.78 2.35
C ASP A 255 7.09 -6.60 2.22
N LYS A 256 7.08 -5.65 3.17
CA LYS A 256 8.04 -4.55 3.25
C LYS A 256 8.64 -4.46 4.67
N PRO A 257 9.94 -4.15 4.80
CA PRO A 257 10.64 -4.03 6.09
C PRO A 257 10.15 -2.81 6.89
N ARG A 258 10.41 -2.82 8.21
CA ARG A 258 9.87 -1.88 9.19
C ARG A 258 10.26 -0.43 8.86
N ILE A 259 9.27 0.47 8.84
CA ILE A 259 9.45 1.85 8.38
C ILE A 259 10.38 2.66 9.30
N VAL A 260 10.38 2.35 10.60
CA VAL A 260 11.29 2.96 11.58
C VAL A 260 12.76 2.67 11.27
N SER A 261 13.07 1.50 10.69
CA SER A 261 14.43 1.07 10.36
C SER A 261 14.89 1.47 8.96
N THR A 262 13.97 1.76 8.03
CA THR A 262 14.30 2.10 6.63
C THR A 262 14.12 3.57 6.26
N TRP A 263 13.15 4.26 6.89
CA TRP A 263 12.87 5.68 6.65
C TRP A 263 13.05 6.55 7.90
N GLY A 264 12.93 5.95 9.09
CA GLY A 264 13.09 6.60 10.38
C GLY A 264 14.52 6.54 10.94
N ASP A 265 14.60 6.65 12.26
CA ASP A 265 15.78 6.33 13.05
C ASP A 265 15.32 5.43 14.21
N ASP A 266 15.72 4.16 14.18
CA ASP A 266 15.34 3.14 15.16
C ASP A 266 16.29 3.05 16.37
N LYS A 267 17.20 4.01 16.54
CA LYS A 267 18.26 4.02 17.57
C LYS A 267 18.14 5.21 18.53
N GLU A 268 18.05 6.42 18.00
CA GLU A 268 17.97 7.66 18.79
C GLU A 268 16.51 8.19 18.86
N TYR A 269 15.73 8.04 17.79
CA TYR A 269 14.39 8.63 17.64
C TYR A 269 13.28 7.62 17.36
N LEU A 270 13.41 6.37 17.83
CA LEU A 270 12.47 5.28 17.52
C LEU A 270 11.01 5.66 17.81
N ARG A 271 10.76 6.25 18.99
CA ARG A 271 9.43 6.66 19.42
C ARG A 271 8.92 7.85 18.60
N GLU A 272 9.76 8.85 18.38
CA GLU A 272 9.41 10.09 17.71
C GLU A 272 9.13 9.82 16.23
N CYS A 273 9.96 9.03 15.54
CA CYS A 273 9.73 8.66 14.14
C CYS A 273 8.51 7.74 13.97
N ALA A 274 8.32 6.73 14.84
CA ALA A 274 7.13 5.87 14.79
C ALA A 274 5.83 6.66 14.96
N THR A 275 5.79 7.56 15.95
CA THR A 275 4.62 8.43 16.20
C THR A 275 4.45 9.49 15.12
N SER A 276 5.53 9.91 14.45
CA SER A 276 5.47 10.84 13.32
C SER A 276 4.88 10.21 12.07
N PHE A 277 5.40 9.05 11.65
CA PHE A 277 4.82 8.30 10.54
C PHE A 277 3.37 7.90 10.82
N ALA A 278 3.04 7.47 12.04
CA ALA A 278 1.66 7.19 12.46
C ALA A 278 0.73 8.38 12.24
N THR A 279 1.10 9.56 12.78
CA THR A 279 0.31 10.79 12.65
C THR A 279 0.15 11.21 11.19
N LEU A 280 1.21 11.05 10.39
CA LEU A 280 1.21 11.37 8.98
C LEU A 280 0.10 10.61 8.24
N TYR A 281 0.11 9.27 8.28
CA TYR A 281 -0.80 8.47 7.43
C TYR A 281 -2.21 8.32 8.02
N MET A 282 -2.38 8.15 9.34
CA MET A 282 -3.70 7.81 9.90
C MET A 282 -4.73 8.95 9.85
N LEU A 283 -4.28 10.21 9.69
CA LEU A 283 -5.14 11.39 9.61
C LEU A 283 -5.38 11.89 8.18
N MET A 284 -5.01 11.09 7.17
CA MET A 284 -5.36 11.28 5.75
C MET A 284 -6.78 10.76 5.44
N MET A 285 -7.32 11.10 4.27
CA MET A 285 -8.63 10.60 3.81
C MET A 285 -8.48 9.15 3.34
N GLY A 286 -9.28 8.24 3.88
CA GLY A 286 -9.15 6.79 3.66
C GLY A 286 -9.20 5.98 4.96
N THR A 287 -9.05 4.66 4.86
CA THR A 287 -9.04 3.72 6.00
C THR A 287 -7.59 3.37 6.37
N PRO A 288 -7.14 3.65 7.61
CA PRO A 288 -5.80 3.28 8.04
C PRO A 288 -5.70 1.81 8.48
N PHE A 289 -4.70 1.13 7.93
CA PHE A 289 -4.28 -0.23 8.32
C PHE A 289 -3.00 -0.13 9.16
N VAL A 290 -3.01 -0.76 10.33
CA VAL A 290 -1.84 -0.91 11.21
C VAL A 290 -1.38 -2.37 11.12
N TYR A 291 -0.13 -2.61 10.77
CA TYR A 291 0.45 -3.96 10.72
C TYR A 291 0.99 -4.38 12.09
N GLN A 292 0.93 -5.68 12.43
CA GLN A 292 1.32 -6.15 13.77
C GLN A 292 2.77 -5.77 14.12
N GLY A 293 2.97 -5.15 15.29
CA GLY A 293 4.27 -4.66 15.74
C GLY A 293 4.57 -3.20 15.38
N GLN A 294 3.88 -2.64 14.38
CA GLN A 294 4.01 -1.23 13.98
C GLN A 294 3.57 -0.29 15.11
N GLU A 295 2.60 -0.73 15.91
CA GLU A 295 2.05 0.00 17.05
C GLU A 295 2.95 -0.02 18.30
N ILE A 296 3.93 -0.92 18.38
CA ILE A 296 4.98 -0.91 19.40
C ILE A 296 6.35 -0.46 18.84
N GLY A 297 6.46 -0.17 17.54
CA GLY A 297 7.73 0.19 16.91
C GLY A 297 8.73 -0.97 16.83
N MET A 298 8.28 -2.17 16.46
CA MET A 298 9.18 -3.26 16.08
C MET A 298 10.11 -2.82 14.93
N THR A 299 11.37 -3.23 15.00
CA THR A 299 12.43 -2.83 14.05
C THR A 299 12.84 -3.99 13.16
N ASN A 300 13.63 -3.71 12.12
CA ASN A 300 14.37 -4.72 11.38
C ASN A 300 15.29 -5.54 12.31
N VAL A 301 15.68 -6.72 11.84
CA VAL A 301 16.47 -7.72 12.56
C VAL A 301 17.65 -8.19 11.72
N HIS A 302 18.79 -8.40 12.38
CA HIS A 302 20.04 -8.84 11.74
C HIS A 302 20.41 -10.25 12.24
N PHE A 303 19.83 -11.29 11.64
CA PHE A 303 20.26 -12.67 11.90
C PHE A 303 21.54 -12.99 11.12
N PRO A 304 22.50 -13.73 11.70
CA PRO A 304 23.84 -13.84 11.15
C PRO A 304 23.95 -14.66 9.86
N THR A 305 22.96 -15.49 9.52
CA THR A 305 23.04 -16.38 8.35
C THR A 305 21.79 -16.33 7.47
N ILE A 306 21.97 -16.57 6.17
CA ILE A 306 20.84 -16.74 5.22
C ILE A 306 19.91 -17.90 5.60
N THR A 307 20.40 -18.88 6.37
CA THR A 307 19.60 -19.99 6.90
C THR A 307 18.62 -19.60 8.00
N ASP A 308 18.81 -18.43 8.64
CA ASP A 308 17.88 -17.87 9.64
C ASP A 308 16.69 -17.12 9.00
N TYR A 309 16.76 -16.86 7.68
CA TYR A 309 15.74 -16.15 6.91
C TYR A 309 14.90 -17.14 6.08
N PRO A 310 13.65 -17.45 6.45
CA PRO A 310 12.82 -18.43 5.73
C PRO A 310 12.36 -17.96 4.33
N ASP A 311 12.36 -16.65 4.03
CA ASP A 311 11.83 -16.13 2.76
C ASP A 311 12.53 -16.71 1.52
N VAL A 312 11.72 -17.33 0.66
CA VAL A 312 12.13 -17.86 -0.65
C VAL A 312 12.75 -16.79 -1.54
N ALA A 313 12.28 -15.54 -1.52
CA ALA A 313 12.82 -14.48 -2.36
C ALA A 313 14.22 -14.04 -1.89
N ALA A 314 14.40 -13.78 -0.58
CA ALA A 314 15.71 -13.52 0.02
C ALA A 314 16.72 -14.66 -0.23
N ARG A 315 16.30 -15.92 -0.06
CA ARG A 315 17.14 -17.11 -0.30
C ARG A 315 17.50 -17.29 -1.78
N ASN A 316 16.55 -17.07 -2.69
CA ASN A 316 16.82 -17.09 -4.14
C ASN A 316 17.83 -16.00 -4.52
N PHE A 317 17.61 -14.76 -4.08
CA PHE A 317 18.51 -13.63 -4.30
C PHE A 317 19.92 -13.93 -3.80
N TYR A 318 20.06 -14.37 -2.55
CA TYR A 318 21.36 -14.71 -1.96
C TYR A 318 22.10 -15.78 -2.78
N ASN A 319 21.41 -16.86 -3.16
CA ASN A 319 22.02 -17.94 -3.94
C ASN A 319 22.44 -17.49 -5.35
N LEU A 320 21.60 -16.68 -6.03
CA LEU A 320 21.86 -16.19 -7.38
C LEU A 320 23.04 -15.20 -7.42
N GLU A 321 23.13 -14.28 -6.46
CA GLU A 321 24.23 -13.31 -6.40
C GLU A 321 25.52 -13.92 -5.82
N SER A 322 25.42 -14.85 -4.86
CA SER A 322 26.59 -15.58 -4.36
C SER A 322 27.22 -16.45 -5.47
N ALA A 323 26.40 -17.05 -6.34
CA ALA A 323 26.89 -17.76 -7.54
C ALA A 323 27.59 -16.83 -8.58
N LYS A 324 27.30 -15.53 -8.56
CA LYS A 324 28.02 -14.49 -9.35
C LYS A 324 29.30 -14.01 -8.66
N GLY A 325 29.62 -14.52 -7.47
CA GLY A 325 30.80 -14.13 -6.69
C GLY A 325 30.58 -12.87 -5.82
N VAL A 326 29.33 -12.50 -5.53
CA VAL A 326 29.05 -11.42 -4.56
C VAL A 326 29.29 -11.92 -3.14
N ASP A 327 29.99 -11.09 -2.37
CA ASP A 327 30.44 -11.37 -1.01
C ASP A 327 29.28 -11.43 0.01
N HIS A 328 29.42 -12.32 1.01
CA HIS A 328 28.39 -12.62 2.02
C HIS A 328 27.91 -11.36 2.75
N ASP A 329 28.84 -10.56 3.30
CA ASP A 329 28.49 -9.39 4.10
C ASP A 329 27.65 -8.39 3.27
N LYS A 330 27.99 -8.22 1.99
CA LYS A 330 27.25 -7.33 1.07
C LYS A 330 25.83 -7.83 0.81
N LEU A 331 25.64 -9.15 0.66
CA LEU A 331 24.32 -9.74 0.47
C LEU A 331 23.47 -9.62 1.74
N MET A 332 24.04 -9.90 2.91
CA MET A 332 23.35 -9.76 4.18
C MET A 332 22.98 -8.30 4.48
N GLN A 333 23.85 -7.32 4.18
CA GLN A 333 23.50 -5.89 4.31
C GLN A 333 22.33 -5.47 3.42
N ILE A 334 22.16 -6.07 2.23
CA ILE A 334 20.96 -5.84 1.41
C ILE A 334 19.74 -6.45 2.11
N ILE A 335 19.81 -7.72 2.53
CA ILE A 335 18.71 -8.45 3.18
C ILE A 335 18.26 -7.77 4.49
N TYR A 336 19.19 -7.25 5.30
CA TYR A 336 18.89 -6.50 6.52
C TYR A 336 18.05 -5.24 6.27
N VAL A 337 18.18 -4.60 5.09
CA VAL A 337 17.49 -3.35 4.77
C VAL A 337 16.25 -3.57 3.89
N THR A 338 16.26 -4.54 2.96
CA THR A 338 15.13 -4.81 2.03
C THR A 338 14.27 -6.01 2.39
N GLY A 339 14.79 -6.96 3.17
CA GLY A 339 14.17 -8.26 3.39
C GLY A 339 12.82 -8.16 4.11
N ARG A 340 11.80 -8.80 3.55
CA ARG A 340 10.44 -8.81 4.12
C ARG A 340 10.29 -9.58 5.44
N ASP A 341 11.19 -10.52 5.71
CA ASP A 341 11.25 -11.25 6.98
C ASP A 341 11.48 -10.33 8.20
N ASN A 342 12.01 -9.11 8.00
CA ASN A 342 12.04 -8.05 9.03
C ASN A 342 10.66 -7.69 9.60
N ALA A 343 9.59 -7.86 8.81
CA ALA A 343 8.22 -7.65 9.26
C ALA A 343 7.60 -8.92 9.90
N ARG A 344 8.19 -10.09 9.67
CA ARG A 344 7.60 -11.41 9.96
C ARG A 344 8.13 -12.08 11.24
N THR A 345 9.05 -11.42 11.94
CA THR A 345 9.48 -11.84 13.28
C THR A 345 8.28 -11.96 14.24
N PRO A 346 8.31 -12.88 15.22
CA PRO A 346 7.23 -13.06 16.18
C PRO A 346 6.85 -11.77 16.93
N MET A 347 5.54 -11.60 17.16
CA MET A 347 5.01 -10.43 17.87
C MET A 347 5.53 -10.37 19.31
N GLN A 348 6.01 -9.20 19.72
CA GLN A 348 6.74 -9.02 20.98
C GLN A 348 5.77 -8.64 22.11
N TRP A 349 5.20 -9.63 22.79
CA TRP A 349 4.19 -9.45 23.83
C TRP A 349 4.79 -9.03 25.16
N ASP A 350 5.86 -9.68 25.62
CA ASP A 350 6.53 -9.42 26.90
C ASP A 350 8.05 -9.66 26.81
N ASP A 351 8.73 -9.72 27.96
CA ASP A 351 10.17 -9.94 28.14
C ASP A 351 10.54 -11.41 28.43
N SER A 352 9.59 -12.35 28.30
CA SER A 352 9.80 -13.79 28.53
C SER A 352 10.37 -14.52 27.30
N LEU A 353 10.51 -15.86 27.38
CA LEU A 353 11.01 -16.67 26.26
C LEU A 353 10.21 -16.41 24.98
N ASN A 354 10.92 -16.15 23.88
CA ASN A 354 10.35 -15.74 22.60
C ASN A 354 9.37 -14.54 22.69
N ALA A 355 9.60 -13.61 23.63
CA ALA A 355 8.73 -12.46 23.88
C ALA A 355 7.27 -12.83 24.20
N GLY A 356 7.04 -13.99 24.82
CA GLY A 356 5.70 -14.50 25.13
C GLY A 356 4.95 -15.10 23.94
N PHE A 357 5.51 -15.09 22.72
CA PHE A 357 4.85 -15.63 21.52
C PHE A 357 4.74 -17.16 21.52
N SER A 358 5.72 -17.87 22.09
CA SER A 358 5.73 -19.33 22.13
C SER A 358 6.57 -19.87 23.27
N THR A 359 6.08 -20.93 23.92
CA THR A 359 6.79 -21.69 24.97
C THR A 359 7.80 -22.69 24.41
N ALA A 360 7.87 -22.88 23.10
CA ALA A 360 8.88 -23.74 22.46
C ALA A 360 10.28 -23.15 22.59
N GLN A 361 11.33 -23.97 22.54
CA GLN A 361 12.72 -23.48 22.64
C GLN A 361 13.12 -22.60 21.44
N GLN A 362 12.49 -22.80 20.27
CA GLN A 362 12.72 -22.04 19.05
C GLN A 362 11.38 -21.79 18.33
N THR A 363 11.33 -20.69 17.59
CA THR A 363 10.22 -20.28 16.71
C THR A 363 10.59 -20.54 15.24
N TRP A 364 9.61 -20.49 14.33
CA TRP A 364 9.78 -20.80 12.89
C TRP A 364 10.72 -19.82 12.16
N ILE A 365 10.87 -18.63 12.71
CA ILE A 365 11.88 -17.60 12.42
C ILE A 365 12.29 -17.01 13.78
N GLY A 366 13.52 -16.52 13.92
CA GLY A 366 13.99 -15.94 15.19
C GLY A 366 13.15 -14.75 15.69
N VAL A 367 13.19 -14.50 17.00
CA VAL A 367 12.67 -13.27 17.61
C VAL A 367 13.75 -12.19 17.56
N ASN A 368 13.36 -10.93 17.31
CA ASN A 368 14.30 -9.81 17.34
C ASN A 368 14.80 -9.60 18.80
N PRO A 369 16.11 -9.65 19.08
CA PRO A 369 16.64 -9.57 20.45
C PRO A 369 16.24 -8.32 21.26
N ASN A 370 15.71 -7.28 20.61
CA ASN A 370 15.19 -6.07 21.27
C ASN A 370 13.88 -6.28 22.05
N TYR A 371 13.26 -7.47 22.00
CA TYR A 371 12.01 -7.75 22.72
C TYR A 371 12.05 -7.47 24.23
N ALA A 372 13.24 -7.59 24.84
CA ALA A 372 13.46 -7.26 26.25
C ALA A 372 13.19 -5.78 26.62
N TYR A 373 13.06 -4.88 25.63
CA TYR A 373 12.70 -3.46 25.84
C TYR A 373 11.69 -2.90 24.82
N ILE A 374 11.39 -3.62 23.74
CA ILE A 374 10.29 -3.33 22.81
C ILE A 374 9.26 -4.46 22.93
N ASN A 375 8.30 -4.31 23.83
CA ASN A 375 7.18 -5.25 23.97
C ASN A 375 5.88 -4.58 24.44
N VAL A 376 4.76 -5.27 24.21
CA VAL A 376 3.41 -4.82 24.58
C VAL A 376 3.26 -4.64 26.09
N ALA A 377 3.75 -5.57 26.92
CA ALA A 377 3.59 -5.57 28.37
C ALA A 377 4.28 -4.39 29.08
N GLN A 378 5.35 -3.85 28.49
CA GLN A 378 5.99 -2.61 28.91
C GLN A 378 5.22 -1.39 28.37
N GLN A 379 4.95 -1.34 27.05
CA GLN A 379 4.32 -0.18 26.43
C GLN A 379 2.85 0.04 26.83
N GLN A 380 2.14 -0.98 27.33
CA GLN A 380 0.82 -0.79 27.93
C GLN A 380 0.86 0.10 29.19
N LYS A 381 1.96 0.02 29.97
CA LYS A 381 2.13 0.72 31.27
C LYS A 381 2.65 2.15 31.12
N ASP A 382 3.38 2.44 30.05
CA ASP A 382 3.89 3.77 29.73
C ASP A 382 2.85 4.58 28.94
N GLU A 383 2.34 5.68 29.53
CA GLU A 383 1.36 6.56 28.88
C GLU A 383 1.95 7.29 27.65
N HIS A 384 3.26 7.48 27.57
CA HIS A 384 3.93 8.16 26.47
C HIS A 384 4.30 7.21 25.31
N SER A 385 4.09 5.90 25.47
CA SER A 385 4.52 4.84 24.55
C SER A 385 3.96 4.98 23.13
N ILE A 386 4.59 4.27 22.19
CA ILE A 386 4.11 4.19 20.80
C ILE A 386 2.70 3.56 20.79
N LEU A 387 2.49 2.48 21.54
CA LEU A 387 1.19 1.80 21.66
C LEU A 387 0.08 2.72 22.18
N ASN A 388 0.35 3.47 23.26
CA ASN A 388 -0.64 4.39 23.82
C ASN A 388 -0.79 5.67 22.98
N PHE A 389 0.21 6.03 22.17
CA PHE A 389 0.06 7.05 21.11
C PHE A 389 -0.86 6.58 19.97
N TYR A 390 -0.71 5.35 19.46
CA TYR A 390 -1.63 4.80 18.46
C TYR A 390 -3.08 4.75 18.99
N LYS A 391 -3.31 4.37 20.25
CA LYS A 391 -4.64 4.43 20.88
C LYS A 391 -5.20 5.87 20.92
N ARG A 392 -4.39 6.87 21.30
CA ARG A 392 -4.78 8.30 21.24
C ARG A 392 -5.13 8.74 19.83
N LEU A 393 -4.37 8.30 18.83
CA LEU A 393 -4.54 8.67 17.42
C LEU A 393 -5.80 8.07 16.80
N ILE A 394 -6.08 6.79 17.07
CA ILE A 394 -7.33 6.11 16.71
C ILE A 394 -8.53 6.81 17.37
N ARG A 395 -8.43 7.13 18.66
CA ARG A 395 -9.45 7.89 19.39
C ARG A 395 -9.70 9.26 18.77
N LEU A 396 -8.65 10.04 18.51
CA LEU A 396 -8.74 11.37 17.90
C LEU A 396 -9.48 11.33 16.57
N ARG A 397 -9.17 10.34 15.72
CA ARG A 397 -9.85 10.11 14.43
C ARG A 397 -11.32 9.70 14.61
N LYS A 398 -11.64 8.87 15.60
CA LYS A 398 -13.01 8.41 15.89
C LYS A 398 -13.89 9.49 16.53
N GLU A 399 -13.30 10.45 17.25
CA GLU A 399 -14.02 11.56 17.91
C GLU A 399 -14.15 12.81 17.01
N ASN A 400 -13.53 12.83 15.82
CA ASN A 400 -13.53 14.00 14.93
C ASN A 400 -13.63 13.60 13.45
N ASP A 401 -14.85 13.66 12.90
CA ASP A 401 -15.20 13.30 11.50
C ASP A 401 -14.34 14.00 10.43
N ILE A 402 -13.72 15.14 10.75
CA ILE A 402 -12.79 15.84 9.86
C ILE A 402 -11.58 14.98 9.46
N PHE A 403 -11.13 14.05 10.31
CA PHE A 403 -10.07 13.11 9.98
C PHE A 403 -10.58 11.86 9.24
N VAL A 404 -11.89 11.71 9.08
CA VAL A 404 -12.52 10.71 8.23
C VAL A 404 -12.80 11.33 6.86
N TYR A 405 -13.71 12.30 6.80
CA TYR A 405 -14.30 12.83 5.56
C TYR A 405 -13.77 14.20 5.10
N GLY A 406 -12.92 14.87 5.88
CA GLY A 406 -12.44 16.21 5.52
C GLY A 406 -11.58 16.22 4.24
N ILE A 407 -11.71 17.26 3.42
CA ILE A 407 -10.92 17.47 2.20
C ILE A 407 -9.43 17.60 2.56
N TYR A 408 -8.55 16.82 1.90
CA TYR A 408 -7.10 16.87 2.10
C TYR A 408 -6.48 17.95 1.21
N ASP A 409 -5.66 18.84 1.77
CA ASP A 409 -4.85 19.79 1.00
C ASP A 409 -3.41 19.82 1.50
N LEU A 410 -2.43 19.62 0.60
CA LEU A 410 -1.00 19.69 0.91
C LEU A 410 -0.57 21.13 1.18
N ILE A 411 0.13 21.36 2.29
CA ILE A 411 0.82 22.62 2.59
C ILE A 411 2.34 22.40 2.66
N LEU A 412 3.13 23.47 2.63
CA LEU A 412 4.60 23.41 2.68
C LEU A 412 5.19 22.44 1.63
N SER A 413 4.60 22.38 0.43
CA SER A 413 4.88 21.35 -0.60
C SER A 413 6.38 21.15 -0.87
N ASN A 414 7.12 22.25 -1.05
CA ASN A 414 8.55 22.26 -1.35
C ASN A 414 9.47 22.08 -0.12
N HIS A 415 8.92 21.99 1.10
CA HIS A 415 9.72 21.84 2.31
C HIS A 415 10.30 20.42 2.42
N LYS A 416 11.60 20.29 2.72
CA LYS A 416 12.32 19.00 2.62
C LYS A 416 12.17 18.06 3.82
N GLN A 417 11.86 18.58 5.01
CA GLN A 417 11.72 17.76 6.23
C GLN A 417 10.24 17.63 6.68
N ILE A 418 9.58 18.76 6.97
CA ILE A 418 8.15 18.82 7.31
C ILE A 418 7.27 18.32 6.16
N PHE A 419 6.45 17.31 6.42
CA PHE A 419 5.22 17.04 5.69
C PHE A 419 4.06 17.65 6.48
N GLY A 420 3.39 18.64 5.87
CA GLY A 420 2.21 19.27 6.44
C GLY A 420 1.03 19.19 5.47
N TYR A 421 -0.17 18.96 5.98
CA TYR A 421 -1.41 19.04 5.22
C TYR A 421 -2.54 19.55 6.10
N THR A 422 -3.64 19.96 5.48
CA THR A 422 -4.89 20.27 6.18
C THR A 422 -5.97 19.25 5.85
N ARG A 423 -6.83 18.96 6.82
CA ARG A 423 -8.15 18.36 6.58
C ARG A 423 -9.20 19.45 6.77
N THR A 424 -10.08 19.68 5.81
CA THR A 424 -11.06 20.78 5.84
C THR A 424 -12.50 20.25 5.78
N SER A 425 -13.39 20.83 6.58
CA SER A 425 -14.85 20.71 6.48
C SER A 425 -15.49 22.10 6.60
N ASP A 426 -16.80 22.21 6.37
CA ASP A 426 -17.52 23.50 6.33
C ASP A 426 -17.36 24.34 7.62
N THR A 427 -17.23 23.67 8.77
CA THR A 427 -17.18 24.30 10.10
C THR A 427 -15.81 24.23 10.77
N LYS A 428 -14.86 23.45 10.24
CA LYS A 428 -13.57 23.18 10.89
C LYS A 428 -12.43 22.99 9.88
N ARG A 429 -11.21 23.34 10.28
CA ARG A 429 -9.98 22.92 9.59
C ARG A 429 -8.96 22.40 10.58
N ALA A 430 -8.49 21.17 10.34
CA ALA A 430 -7.34 20.61 11.03
C ALA A 430 -6.05 20.90 10.25
N TYR A 431 -4.96 21.16 10.97
CA TYR A 431 -3.60 21.24 10.44
C TYR A 431 -2.81 20.07 11.03
N VAL A 432 -2.39 19.14 10.17
CA VAL A 432 -1.50 18.03 10.53
C VAL A 432 -0.10 18.41 10.11
N LEU A 433 0.81 18.57 11.07
CA LEU A 433 2.19 18.98 10.85
C LEU A 433 3.12 17.89 11.40
N THR A 434 3.93 17.30 10.54
CA THR A 434 4.85 16.22 10.90
C THR A 434 6.25 16.53 10.39
N ASN A 435 7.26 16.51 11.27
CA ASN A 435 8.65 16.43 10.85
C ASN A 435 8.98 14.96 10.54
N LEU A 436 9.58 14.69 9.38
CA LEU A 436 9.91 13.33 8.95
C LEU A 436 11.43 13.09 8.86
N THR A 437 12.24 13.84 9.61
CA THR A 437 13.68 13.57 9.74
C THR A 437 14.19 13.77 11.17
N ASP A 438 15.36 13.18 11.40
CA ASP A 438 16.33 13.31 12.51
C ASP A 438 16.78 14.75 12.84
N CYS A 439 16.41 15.74 12.04
CA CYS A 439 16.92 17.10 12.13
C CYS A 439 15.83 18.07 12.59
N VAL A 440 16.24 19.06 13.40
CA VAL A 440 15.42 20.24 13.70
C VAL A 440 14.96 20.90 12.39
N ALA A 441 13.68 21.21 12.29
CA ALA A 441 13.07 21.84 11.12
C ALA A 441 12.55 23.25 11.47
N GLN A 442 12.61 24.18 10.53
CA GLN A 442 12.07 25.54 10.70
C GLN A 442 11.22 25.94 9.50
N PHE A 443 10.00 26.41 9.75
CA PHE A 443 9.03 26.73 8.69
C PHE A 443 8.06 27.83 9.11
N THR A 444 7.39 28.45 8.13
CA THR A 444 6.39 29.49 8.37
C THR A 444 5.07 29.14 7.67
N LEU A 445 3.95 29.35 8.36
CA LEU A 445 2.57 29.20 7.86
C LEU A 445 1.93 30.57 7.59
N TYR A 446 1.01 30.63 6.61
CA TYR A 446 0.22 31.84 6.35
C TYR A 446 -0.84 32.09 7.44
N GLN A 447 -1.53 31.02 7.84
CA GLN A 447 -2.43 30.99 8.99
C GLN A 447 -1.60 30.83 10.27
N GLY A 448 -1.86 31.66 11.28
CA GLY A 448 -1.28 31.46 12.60
C GLY A 448 -2.09 30.45 13.41
N LEU A 449 -1.40 29.66 14.25
CA LEU A 449 -1.98 28.64 15.11
C LEU A 449 -1.76 29.00 16.58
N SER A 450 -2.60 28.49 17.47
CA SER A 450 -2.51 28.74 18.91
C SER A 450 -2.44 27.43 19.69
N SER A 451 -1.77 27.42 20.84
CA SER A 451 -1.71 26.24 21.73
C SER A 451 -3.09 25.76 22.16
N SER A 452 -4.07 26.66 22.30
CA SER A 452 -5.48 26.35 22.58
C SER A 452 -6.23 25.61 21.46
N GLN A 453 -5.60 25.43 20.29
CA GLN A 453 -6.11 24.65 19.16
C GLN A 453 -5.39 23.30 19.02
N LEU A 454 -4.33 23.04 19.79
CA LEU A 454 -3.53 21.81 19.72
C LEU A 454 -4.33 20.62 20.31
N VAL A 455 -4.48 19.56 19.52
CA VAL A 455 -5.20 18.33 19.91
C VAL A 455 -4.30 17.10 20.01
N LEU A 456 -3.10 17.15 19.44
CA LEU A 456 -2.09 16.08 19.54
C LEU A 456 -0.67 16.64 19.36
N SER A 457 0.28 16.12 20.15
CA SER A 457 1.73 16.21 19.90
C SER A 457 2.40 14.93 20.38
N ASN A 458 3.61 14.63 19.89
CA ASN A 458 4.42 13.51 20.36
C ASN A 458 5.53 13.92 21.35
N LEU A 459 5.74 15.22 21.60
CA LEU A 459 6.67 15.67 22.64
C LEU A 459 6.28 15.09 24.02
N LEU A 460 7.29 14.82 24.85
CA LEU A 460 7.09 14.40 26.25
C LEU A 460 6.72 15.61 27.13
N GLU A 461 7.43 16.73 26.93
CA GLU A 461 7.12 18.02 27.56
C GLU A 461 5.97 18.75 26.85
N PRO A 462 5.14 19.52 27.56
CA PRO A 462 4.09 20.34 26.96
C PRO A 462 4.65 21.35 25.94
N VAL A 463 4.01 21.44 24.76
CA VAL A 463 4.31 22.47 23.77
C VAL A 463 4.09 23.86 24.39
N THR A 464 5.14 24.70 24.37
CA THR A 464 5.13 26.08 24.89
C THR A 464 3.90 26.87 24.44
N GLU A 465 3.25 27.62 25.33
CA GLU A 465 2.07 28.42 25.00
C GLU A 465 2.38 29.44 23.89
N HIS A 466 1.50 29.51 22.88
CA HIS A 466 1.66 30.37 21.71
C HIS A 466 0.30 30.76 21.13
N LYS A 467 0.21 31.91 20.45
CA LYS A 467 -1.06 32.50 20.00
C LYS A 467 -0.89 33.22 18.65
N ASP A 468 -1.67 32.78 17.65
CA ASP A 468 -1.52 33.15 16.23
C ASP A 468 -0.08 33.03 15.71
N GLU A 469 0.69 32.07 16.25
CA GLU A 469 2.08 31.85 15.84
C GLU A 469 2.13 31.28 14.42
N LYS A 470 3.06 31.81 13.64
CA LYS A 470 3.25 31.49 12.22
C LYS A 470 4.59 30.83 11.95
N SER A 471 5.61 31.11 12.77
CA SER A 471 6.96 30.58 12.60
C SER A 471 7.23 29.47 13.61
N PHE A 472 7.44 28.25 13.11
CA PHE A 472 7.58 27.05 13.92
C PHE A 472 9.01 26.52 13.83
N LYS A 473 9.57 26.17 14.98
CA LYS A 473 10.75 25.32 15.11
C LYS A 473 10.29 23.98 15.68
N PHE A 474 10.46 22.92 14.91
CA PHE A 474 10.13 21.55 15.30
C PHE A 474 11.42 20.77 15.63
N HIS A 475 11.35 19.93 16.66
CA HIS A 475 12.38 18.95 17.01
C HIS A 475 12.44 17.80 15.97
N PRO A 476 13.51 16.98 15.99
CA PRO A 476 13.57 15.74 15.22
C PRO A 476 12.28 14.92 15.37
N TYR A 477 11.71 14.50 14.24
CA TYR A 477 10.44 13.78 14.15
C TYR A 477 9.24 14.34 14.96
N GLU A 478 9.23 15.63 15.34
CA GLU A 478 8.11 16.22 16.08
C GLU A 478 6.83 16.29 15.24
N ILE A 479 5.68 16.01 15.87
CA ILE A 479 4.35 16.26 15.33
C ILE A 479 3.55 17.25 16.17
N ARG A 480 2.70 18.01 15.49
CA ARG A 480 1.59 18.76 16.09
C ARG A 480 0.35 18.67 15.20
N VAL A 481 -0.79 18.39 15.81
CA VAL A 481 -2.11 18.45 15.15
C VAL A 481 -2.92 19.53 15.82
N TYR A 482 -3.41 20.49 15.04
CA TYR A 482 -4.26 21.59 15.51
C TYR A 482 -5.64 21.53 14.86
N ILE A 483 -6.70 21.93 15.54
CA ILE A 483 -8.05 22.10 14.97
C ILE A 483 -8.53 23.55 15.18
N ILE A 484 -8.93 24.20 14.09
CA ILE A 484 -9.56 25.52 14.08
C ILE A 484 -11.05 25.36 13.81
N ASP A 485 -11.89 25.79 14.75
CA ASP A 485 -13.33 25.93 14.54
C ASP A 485 -13.64 27.24 13.80
N TYR A 486 -14.13 27.13 12.56
CA TYR A 486 -14.76 28.23 11.84
C TYR A 486 -16.22 28.34 12.29
N LYS A 487 -16.44 28.90 13.49
CA LYS A 487 -17.79 29.32 13.90
C LYS A 487 -18.38 30.22 12.82
N GLU A 488 -19.62 29.94 12.41
CA GLU A 488 -20.37 30.82 11.52
C GLU A 488 -20.30 32.26 12.05
N LYS A 489 -19.89 33.20 11.19
CA LYS A 489 -20.07 34.63 11.47
C LYS A 489 -21.57 34.89 11.47
N GLY A 490 -22.15 34.88 12.68
CA GLY A 490 -23.58 34.72 12.89
C GLY A 490 -24.45 35.58 11.97
N LEU A 491 -25.07 34.94 10.99
CA LEU A 491 -26.23 35.50 10.30
C LEU A 491 -27.35 35.64 11.34
N HIS A 492 -27.64 36.88 11.74
CA HIS A 492 -28.79 37.19 12.59
C HIS A 492 -30.10 36.86 11.87
N HIS A 493 -30.52 35.59 11.90
CA HIS A 493 -31.90 35.22 11.65
C HIS A 493 -32.78 35.76 12.79
N PRO A 494 -33.80 36.59 12.49
CA PRO A 494 -34.68 37.13 13.52
C PRO A 494 -35.49 36.00 14.18
N GLN A 495 -35.64 36.08 15.49
CA GLN A 495 -36.30 35.05 16.30
C GLN A 495 -37.76 34.83 15.87
N LYS A 496 -38.08 33.67 15.30
CA LYS A 496 -39.47 33.19 15.28
C LYS A 496 -39.84 32.68 16.68
N GLN A 497 -40.76 33.38 17.34
CA GLN A 497 -41.32 32.97 18.62
C GLN A 497 -42.02 31.61 18.49
N LYS A 498 -41.77 30.70 19.45
CA LYS A 498 -42.55 29.47 19.58
C LYS A 498 -43.88 29.79 20.27
N HIS A 499 -44.98 29.83 19.51
CA HIS A 499 -46.28 29.53 20.10
C HIS A 499 -46.44 28.00 20.19
N ALA A 500 -46.62 27.51 21.41
CA ALA A 500 -47.06 26.14 21.66
C ALA A 500 -48.58 26.12 21.83
N THR A 501 -49.25 25.19 21.14
CA THR A 501 -50.66 24.90 21.38
C THR A 501 -50.89 23.39 21.27
N ASP A 502 -51.19 22.78 22.40
CA ASP A 502 -51.71 21.41 22.49
C ASP A 502 -53.24 21.45 22.34
N GLN A 503 -53.82 20.56 21.51
CA GLN A 503 -55.15 19.96 21.77
C GLN A 503 -55.57 18.86 20.76
N SER A 504 -55.60 17.62 21.28
CA SER A 504 -56.64 16.59 21.13
C SER A 504 -57.70 16.60 19.98
N LYS A 505 -57.72 15.47 19.24
CA LYS A 505 -58.87 14.55 18.93
C LYS A 505 -60.12 15.01 18.14
N ASN A 506 -60.61 14.03 17.36
CA ASN A 506 -62.00 13.81 16.87
C ASN A 506 -62.62 14.75 15.80
N LYS A 507 -62.76 14.25 14.56
CA LYS A 507 -64.04 13.70 14.05
C LYS A 507 -63.91 12.99 12.67
N GLN A 508 -64.99 12.32 12.24
CA GLN A 508 -65.09 11.52 11.01
C GLN A 508 -65.79 12.30 9.87
N SER A 509 -65.74 11.75 8.64
CA SER A 509 -66.52 12.13 7.43
C SER A 509 -66.18 13.50 6.80
N THR A 510 -66.38 13.77 5.51
CA THR A 510 -67.11 13.08 4.41
C THR A 510 -66.28 12.96 3.11
N LEU A 511 -66.76 12.20 2.11
CA LEU A 511 -66.21 12.16 0.75
C LEU A 511 -66.42 13.49 -0.01
N SER A 512 -65.48 13.90 -0.89
CA SER A 512 -65.63 13.77 -2.38
C SER A 512 -64.75 14.73 -3.23
N THR A 513 -64.06 14.15 -4.24
CA THR A 513 -63.63 14.77 -5.54
C THR A 513 -62.62 15.94 -5.60
N VAL A 514 -62.09 16.15 -6.83
CA VAL A 514 -61.17 17.24 -7.31
C VAL A 514 -59.73 17.13 -6.75
N THR A 515 -58.73 16.49 -7.41
CA THR A 515 -58.03 16.74 -8.71
C THR A 515 -57.11 17.97 -8.79
N LYS A 516 -55.83 17.73 -9.12
CA LYS A 516 -54.74 18.68 -9.49
C LYS A 516 -54.26 19.65 -8.40
N GLY A 517 -52.99 20.07 -8.51
CA GLY A 517 -52.45 21.19 -7.71
C GLY A 517 -51.07 21.00 -7.06
N LYS A 518 -50.08 20.43 -7.76
CA LYS A 518 -48.66 20.59 -7.39
C LYS A 518 -47.86 20.98 -8.63
N ASP A 519 -47.79 22.28 -8.86
CA ASP A 519 -46.86 22.97 -9.74
C ASP A 519 -46.66 24.36 -9.13
N ASP A 520 -45.45 24.69 -8.66
CA ASP A 520 -44.75 25.89 -9.14
C ASP A 520 -43.28 25.94 -8.66
N MET A 521 -42.36 25.85 -9.63
CA MET A 521 -40.99 26.37 -9.67
C MET A 521 -40.43 25.87 -11.01
N SER A 522 -40.70 26.64 -12.06
CA SER A 522 -40.64 26.16 -13.44
C SER A 522 -39.33 26.49 -14.16
N GLU A 523 -38.77 25.49 -14.84
CA GLU A 523 -38.03 25.71 -16.08
C GLU A 523 -38.98 25.55 -17.27
N SER A 524 -39.04 26.54 -18.16
CA SER A 524 -40.03 26.58 -19.25
C SER A 524 -39.52 25.86 -20.50
N LEU A 525 -39.93 24.59 -20.66
CA LEU A 525 -39.68 23.83 -21.89
C LEU A 525 -40.29 24.53 -23.12
N THR A 526 -39.53 24.56 -24.22
CA THR A 526 -39.98 25.17 -25.47
C THR A 526 -41.06 24.34 -26.15
N ARG A 527 -41.90 24.98 -26.98
CA ARG A 527 -42.96 24.31 -27.76
C ARG A 527 -42.48 23.10 -28.57
N LYS A 528 -41.26 23.13 -29.14
CA LYS A 528 -40.64 21.97 -29.81
C LYS A 528 -40.43 20.81 -28.82
N GLN A 529 -39.81 21.07 -27.66
CA GLN A 529 -39.51 20.06 -26.64
C GLN A 529 -40.79 19.43 -26.06
N THR A 530 -41.82 20.22 -25.76
CA THR A 530 -43.13 19.71 -25.28
C THR A 530 -43.75 18.73 -26.27
N THR A 531 -43.71 19.04 -27.58
CA THR A 531 -44.26 18.15 -28.62
C THR A 531 -43.45 16.85 -28.77
N SER A 532 -42.13 16.88 -28.58
CA SER A 532 -41.29 15.68 -28.58
C SER A 532 -41.58 14.76 -27.38
N LEU A 533 -41.72 15.33 -26.18
CA LEU A 533 -42.06 14.57 -24.97
C LEU A 533 -43.44 13.90 -25.07
N GLN A 534 -44.45 14.62 -25.58
CA GLN A 534 -45.79 14.05 -25.81
C GLN A 534 -45.79 12.89 -26.83
N ARG A 535 -44.88 12.88 -27.81
CA ARG A 535 -44.69 11.74 -28.71
C ARG A 535 -44.03 10.55 -28.02
N LEU A 536 -43.04 10.78 -27.17
CA LEU A 536 -42.37 9.71 -26.41
C LEU A 536 -43.33 9.05 -25.41
N GLU A 537 -44.17 9.82 -24.73
CA GLU A 537 -45.24 9.30 -23.86
C GLU A 537 -46.32 8.48 -24.60
N GLN A 538 -46.56 8.75 -25.88
CA GLN A 538 -47.49 7.93 -26.68
C GLN A 538 -46.87 6.60 -27.12
N ILE A 539 -45.55 6.53 -27.27
CA ILE A 539 -44.83 5.31 -27.67
C ILE A 539 -44.70 4.32 -26.50
N SER A 540 -44.52 4.80 -25.26
CA SER A 540 -44.31 3.93 -24.08
C SER A 540 -45.57 3.22 -23.54
N ARG A 541 -46.76 3.52 -24.07
CA ARG A 541 -48.06 3.08 -23.49
C ARG A 541 -48.71 1.87 -24.19
N TYR A 542 -48.02 1.21 -25.13
CA TYR A 542 -48.51 -0.02 -25.78
C TYR A 542 -47.76 -1.28 -25.32
N PRO A 543 -48.46 -2.30 -24.78
CA PRO A 543 -47.84 -3.56 -24.37
C PRO A 543 -47.68 -4.56 -25.53
N SER A 544 -46.68 -5.44 -25.39
CA SER A 544 -46.44 -6.73 -26.07
C SER A 544 -45.56 -6.81 -27.35
N ASN A 545 -44.75 -7.87 -27.35
CA ASN A 545 -44.25 -8.69 -28.46
C ASN A 545 -43.16 -8.23 -29.45
N HIS A 546 -42.72 -6.97 -29.52
CA HIS A 546 -41.49 -6.62 -30.28
C HIS A 546 -40.62 -5.54 -29.59
N ALA A 547 -39.84 -5.95 -28.58
CA ALA A 547 -38.95 -5.06 -27.83
C ALA A 547 -37.81 -4.47 -28.68
N GLU A 548 -37.02 -5.33 -29.36
CA GLU A 548 -35.85 -4.90 -30.14
C GLU A 548 -36.17 -3.84 -31.21
N GLN A 549 -37.29 -4.01 -31.92
CA GLN A 549 -37.62 -3.11 -33.03
C GLN A 549 -38.02 -1.72 -32.52
N ASN A 550 -38.71 -1.64 -31.38
CA ASN A 550 -38.97 -0.37 -30.72
C ASN A 550 -37.67 0.27 -30.20
N GLN A 551 -36.75 -0.52 -29.65
CA GLN A 551 -35.45 -0.03 -29.17
C GLN A 551 -34.58 0.53 -30.33
N LYS A 552 -34.52 -0.18 -31.47
CA LYS A 552 -33.86 0.28 -32.71
C LYS A 552 -34.51 1.55 -33.27
N ASN A 553 -35.84 1.66 -33.24
CA ASN A 553 -36.55 2.87 -33.66
C ASN A 553 -36.28 4.07 -32.74
N ILE A 554 -36.19 3.87 -31.42
CA ILE A 554 -35.86 4.92 -30.43
C ILE A 554 -34.42 5.40 -30.62
N ILE A 555 -33.46 4.49 -30.80
CA ILE A 555 -32.05 4.84 -31.07
C ILE A 555 -31.92 5.63 -32.38
N SER A 556 -32.64 5.23 -33.44
CA SER A 556 -32.66 5.95 -34.71
C SER A 556 -33.26 7.36 -34.58
N ALA A 557 -34.34 7.51 -33.80
CA ALA A 557 -34.96 8.81 -33.53
C ALA A 557 -34.05 9.74 -32.71
N LEU A 558 -33.33 9.21 -31.72
CA LEU A 558 -32.32 9.95 -30.95
C LEU A 558 -31.16 10.38 -31.84
N ALA A 559 -30.60 9.49 -32.65
CA ALA A 559 -29.52 9.83 -33.59
C ALA A 559 -29.93 10.96 -34.56
N GLN A 560 -31.14 10.89 -35.14
CA GLN A 560 -31.65 11.95 -36.01
C GLN A 560 -31.92 13.27 -35.27
N ALA A 561 -32.31 13.23 -33.99
CA ALA A 561 -32.45 14.43 -33.18
C ALA A 561 -31.09 15.08 -32.88
N THR A 562 -30.08 14.29 -32.51
CA THR A 562 -28.71 14.75 -32.22
C THR A 562 -28.03 15.31 -33.46
N SER A 563 -28.10 14.63 -34.62
CA SER A 563 -27.56 15.17 -35.88
C SER A 563 -28.25 16.48 -36.28
N ARG A 564 -29.56 16.64 -36.01
CA ARG A 564 -30.27 17.90 -36.28
C ARG A 564 -29.83 19.02 -35.34
N ALA A 565 -29.70 18.74 -34.04
CA ALA A 565 -29.19 19.71 -33.08
C ALA A 565 -27.78 20.21 -33.47
N LEU A 566 -26.88 19.29 -33.83
CA LEU A 566 -25.53 19.61 -34.32
C LEU A 566 -25.56 20.43 -35.62
N SER A 567 -26.46 20.12 -36.56
CA SER A 567 -26.62 20.93 -37.79
C SER A 567 -27.23 22.32 -37.53
N GLU A 568 -28.08 22.47 -36.51
CA GLU A 568 -28.61 23.78 -36.11
C GLU A 568 -27.50 24.63 -35.44
N THR A 569 -26.56 24.06 -34.67
CA THR A 569 -25.43 24.84 -34.09
C THR A 569 -24.36 25.25 -35.10
N SER A 570 -24.01 24.41 -36.09
CA SER A 570 -23.05 24.82 -37.14
C SER A 570 -23.58 25.97 -38.03
N SER A 571 -24.89 26.21 -38.04
CA SER A 571 -25.54 27.22 -38.90
C SER A 571 -25.45 28.68 -38.43
N GLN A 572 -24.64 28.99 -37.42
CA GLN A 572 -24.45 30.36 -36.88
C GLN A 572 -23.02 30.93 -36.97
N GLN A 573 -22.09 30.25 -37.66
CA GLN A 573 -20.74 30.79 -37.93
C GLN A 573 -20.28 30.61 -39.40
N GLU A 574 -21.14 30.89 -40.39
CA GLU A 574 -20.69 30.88 -41.80
C GLU A 574 -21.59 31.73 -42.74
N THR A 575 -21.43 33.06 -42.74
CA THR A 575 -22.07 33.95 -43.73
C THR A 575 -21.22 35.18 -44.15
N SER A 576 -19.93 34.99 -44.45
CA SER A 576 -19.15 36.00 -45.21
C SER A 576 -17.82 35.47 -45.76
N GLU A 577 -17.86 34.61 -46.78
CA GLU A 577 -16.69 34.43 -47.65
C GLU A 577 -17.11 34.09 -49.08
N SER A 578 -16.39 34.62 -50.07
CA SER A 578 -16.62 34.39 -51.50
C SER A 578 -15.32 34.57 -52.29
N ASP A 579 -15.06 33.63 -53.20
CA ASP A 579 -14.12 33.70 -54.30
C ASP A 579 -12.59 33.68 -54.02
N SER A 580 -12.04 32.45 -54.00
CA SER A 580 -11.24 31.89 -55.13
C SER A 580 -9.74 31.54 -54.96
N VAL A 581 -9.38 30.37 -55.53
CA VAL A 581 -8.09 29.99 -56.19
C VAL A 581 -6.82 29.66 -55.34
N SER A 582 -6.63 28.34 -55.15
CA SER A 582 -5.43 27.48 -55.36
C SER A 582 -4.04 27.65 -54.69
N THR A 583 -3.38 26.47 -54.57
CA THR A 583 -1.92 26.17 -54.61
C THR A 583 -0.97 26.56 -53.46
N ASP A 584 -0.50 25.51 -52.76
CA ASP A 584 0.90 25.14 -52.47
C ASP A 584 1.91 26.04 -51.72
N GLN A 585 2.70 25.34 -50.89
CA GLN A 585 4.06 25.61 -50.36
C GLN A 585 4.30 26.52 -49.12
N GLU A 586 4.90 25.85 -48.12
CA GLU A 586 5.94 26.26 -47.15
C GLU A 586 6.09 27.70 -46.58
N LYS A 587 6.18 27.70 -45.22
CA LYS A 587 7.17 28.40 -44.35
C LYS A 587 6.98 29.87 -43.90
N ILE A 588 7.05 29.98 -42.56
CA ILE A 588 7.73 31.00 -41.73
C ILE A 588 6.96 32.30 -41.32
N ILE A 589 6.52 32.28 -40.05
CA ILE A 589 6.70 33.31 -39.00
C ILE A 589 6.64 34.80 -39.42
N SER A 590 5.55 35.50 -39.07
CA SER A 590 5.54 36.56 -38.01
C SER A 590 4.31 37.48 -38.06
N ARG A 591 3.88 37.97 -36.87
CA ARG A 591 3.10 39.20 -36.61
C ARG A 591 1.65 39.30 -37.14
N GLU A 592 0.71 39.95 -36.44
CA GLU A 592 0.66 40.40 -35.03
C GLU A 592 -0.83 40.51 -34.57
N SER A 593 -1.06 40.94 -33.33
CA SER A 593 -2.36 41.23 -32.68
C SER A 593 -3.28 42.19 -33.48
N SER A 594 -4.58 42.34 -33.23
CA SER A 594 -5.30 42.49 -31.93
C SER A 594 -6.85 42.36 -32.12
N GLU A 595 -7.79 42.52 -31.16
CA GLU A 595 -7.86 42.99 -29.76
C GLU A 595 -8.91 42.20 -28.95
N ILE A 596 -8.71 41.98 -27.63
CA ILE A 596 -9.76 41.96 -26.59
C ILE A 596 -9.17 42.58 -25.29
N ASP A 597 -9.99 43.35 -24.56
CA ASP A 597 -9.66 44.13 -23.35
C ASP A 597 -9.23 43.29 -22.11
N PRO A 598 -8.09 43.60 -21.44
CA PRO A 598 -7.57 42.85 -20.29
C PRO A 598 -7.68 43.50 -18.89
N GLU A 599 -8.44 44.58 -18.66
CA GLU A 599 -8.41 45.30 -17.36
C GLU A 599 -9.11 44.62 -16.15
N ASN A 600 -9.89 43.55 -16.33
CA ASN A 600 -10.70 42.95 -15.23
C ASN A 600 -10.25 41.57 -14.71
N GLU A 601 -9.07 41.07 -15.08
CA GLU A 601 -8.61 39.72 -14.68
C GLU A 601 -7.68 39.73 -13.43
N LEU A 602 -8.10 39.04 -12.37
CA LEU A 602 -7.44 39.01 -11.06
C LEU A 602 -6.02 38.42 -11.13
N MET A 603 -5.06 39.07 -10.46
CA MET A 603 -3.60 38.78 -10.56
C MET A 603 -3.19 37.33 -10.21
N TYR A 604 -4.06 36.56 -9.57
CA TYR A 604 -3.87 35.12 -9.31
C TYR A 604 -3.87 34.29 -10.61
N MET A 605 -4.87 34.51 -11.49
CA MET A 605 -5.06 33.75 -12.74
C MET A 605 -3.84 33.86 -13.66
N LYS A 606 -3.25 35.07 -13.75
CA LYS A 606 -2.04 35.34 -14.53
C LYS A 606 -0.82 34.54 -14.04
N ARG A 607 -0.75 34.18 -12.74
CA ARG A 607 0.34 33.36 -12.18
C ARG A 607 0.15 31.86 -12.39
N GLU A 608 -1.08 31.35 -12.40
CA GLU A 608 -1.33 29.93 -12.67
C GLU A 608 -1.13 29.59 -14.15
N ARG A 609 -1.64 30.41 -15.08
CA ARG A 609 -1.39 30.22 -16.52
C ARG A 609 0.11 30.19 -16.87
N GLN A 610 0.92 31.03 -16.22
CA GLN A 610 2.38 31.00 -16.39
C GLN A 610 3.05 29.75 -15.77
N ARG A 611 2.48 29.13 -14.73
CA ARG A 611 2.99 27.88 -14.16
C ARG A 611 2.68 26.68 -15.04
N SER A 612 1.45 26.56 -15.54
CA SER A 612 1.04 25.44 -16.40
C SER A 612 1.81 25.39 -17.73
N LEU A 613 2.23 26.54 -18.25
CA LEU A 613 3.06 26.62 -19.46
C LEU A 613 4.53 26.22 -19.24
N VAL A 614 5.08 26.42 -18.03
CA VAL A 614 6.46 26.02 -17.71
C VAL A 614 6.56 24.52 -17.41
N LEU A 615 5.56 23.94 -16.75
CA LEU A 615 5.55 22.51 -16.37
C LEU A 615 5.50 21.54 -17.58
N ASN A 616 5.10 22.01 -18.76
CA ASN A 616 4.98 21.18 -19.97
C ASN A 616 6.21 21.20 -20.90
N LEU A 617 7.31 21.89 -20.53
CA LEU A 617 8.49 22.07 -21.41
C LEU A 617 9.78 21.42 -20.92
N GLU A 618 9.81 20.80 -19.73
CA GLU A 618 11.02 20.12 -19.21
C GLU A 618 11.11 18.62 -19.58
N ASN A 619 10.21 18.11 -20.42
CA ASN A 619 10.25 16.74 -20.95
C ASN A 619 11.00 16.64 -22.31
N ILE A 620 12.25 17.10 -22.36
CA ILE A 620 13.18 16.83 -23.47
C ILE A 620 14.52 16.34 -22.90
N ALA A 621 15.03 15.24 -23.47
CA ALA A 621 16.03 14.37 -22.84
C ALA A 621 17.46 14.95 -22.74
N PRO A 622 18.26 14.50 -21.75
CA PRO A 622 19.72 14.54 -21.83
C PRO A 622 20.24 13.35 -22.66
N ALA A 623 20.99 13.63 -23.73
CA ALA A 623 21.69 12.60 -24.50
C ALA A 623 22.98 12.17 -23.78
N MET A 624 23.36 10.89 -23.90
CA MET A 624 24.67 10.41 -23.47
C MET A 624 25.75 10.74 -24.52
N GLN A 625 26.89 11.25 -24.05
CA GLN A 625 28.18 11.09 -24.73
C GLN A 625 29.26 10.81 -23.68
N ASP A 626 29.94 9.68 -23.82
CA ASP A 626 31.09 9.31 -22.99
C ASP A 626 32.38 9.92 -23.54
N ASP A 627 33.26 10.39 -22.66
CA ASP A 627 34.70 10.59 -22.95
C ASP A 627 35.53 9.88 -21.86
N PRO A 628 36.15 8.72 -22.16
CA PRO A 628 36.74 7.86 -21.15
C PRO A 628 38.21 8.21 -20.84
N ASN A 629 38.49 9.42 -20.31
CA ASN A 629 39.82 9.74 -19.73
C ASN A 629 39.82 10.90 -18.70
N SER A 630 39.56 10.58 -17.43
CA SER A 630 40.01 11.43 -16.30
C SER A 630 40.16 10.63 -15.00
N LEU A 631 41.39 10.29 -14.65
CA LEU A 631 41.75 9.55 -13.42
C LEU A 631 42.67 10.39 -12.54
N TYR A 632 42.47 10.29 -11.22
CA TYR A 632 43.29 10.87 -10.14
C TYR A 632 43.48 12.39 -10.09
N GLN A 633 42.74 13.07 -9.19
CA GLN A 633 43.33 14.12 -8.34
C GLN A 633 42.87 14.00 -6.88
N ARG A 634 43.82 14.18 -5.94
CA ARG A 634 43.55 14.30 -4.49
C ARG A 634 43.40 15.78 -4.09
N PRO A 635 42.44 16.14 -3.24
CA PRO A 635 42.58 17.27 -2.33
C PRO A 635 43.55 16.95 -1.18
N ARG A 636 44.09 17.99 -0.52
CA ARG A 636 45.10 17.85 0.54
C ARG A 636 44.52 18.05 1.95
N SER A 637 45.19 17.47 2.93
CA SER A 637 45.06 17.80 4.35
C SER A 637 45.39 19.25 4.66
N PHE A 638 44.68 19.84 5.64
CA PHE A 638 45.27 20.80 6.59
C PHE A 638 44.70 20.56 7.99
N SER A 639 45.42 21.02 9.01
CA SER A 639 45.28 20.54 10.40
C SER A 639 45.12 21.66 11.42
N THR A 640 44.37 21.43 12.50
CA THR A 640 44.52 22.24 13.72
C THR A 640 44.31 21.42 15.01
N VAL A 641 45.42 21.17 15.72
CA VAL A 641 45.58 21.10 17.19
C VAL A 641 44.62 20.20 18.00
N THR A 642 45.15 19.07 18.47
CA THR A 642 44.71 18.40 19.71
C THR A 642 45.63 18.79 20.88
N THR A 643 45.06 19.32 21.96
CA THR A 643 45.81 19.61 23.20
C THR A 643 45.72 18.41 24.15
N ARG A 644 46.68 17.49 24.08
CA ARG A 644 46.86 16.44 25.10
C ARG A 644 47.49 17.02 26.36
N VAL A 645 46.82 16.89 27.50
CA VAL A 645 47.47 16.90 28.82
C VAL A 645 47.50 15.46 29.33
N SER A 646 48.67 14.97 29.70
CA SER A 646 48.88 13.61 30.22
C SER A 646 49.17 13.64 31.71
N ARG A 647 48.54 12.75 32.48
CA ARG A 647 48.99 12.34 33.82
C ARG A 647 48.71 10.86 34.07
N THR A 648 49.78 10.07 34.04
CA THR A 648 49.87 8.78 34.73
C THR A 648 50.09 9.00 36.23
N LEU A 649 49.51 8.14 37.07
CA LEU A 649 50.11 7.60 38.30
C LEU A 649 49.25 6.44 38.84
N SER A 650 49.71 5.77 39.91
CA SER A 650 49.30 4.41 40.29
C SER A 650 49.21 4.18 41.82
N PHE A 651 48.91 2.94 42.20
CA PHE A 651 49.18 2.23 43.48
C PHE A 651 48.17 2.25 44.67
N ILE A 652 48.03 1.04 45.27
CA ILE A 652 47.58 0.67 46.65
C ILE A 652 46.10 0.99 46.98
N GLY A 653 45.29 0.15 47.66
CA GLY A 653 45.49 -1.16 48.32
C GLY A 653 44.87 -1.18 49.74
N HIS A 654 44.35 -2.34 50.20
CA HIS A 654 43.74 -2.59 51.54
C HIS A 654 42.37 -1.91 51.85
N HIS A 655 41.52 -2.36 52.80
CA HIS A 655 41.10 -3.71 53.29
C HIS A 655 39.88 -3.55 54.23
N SER A 656 39.36 -4.65 54.81
CA SER A 656 38.33 -4.75 55.89
C SER A 656 36.91 -4.20 55.60
N ASP A 657 35.82 -4.98 55.72
CA ASP A 657 35.11 -5.55 56.91
C ASP A 657 34.17 -4.52 57.57
N SER A 658 33.05 -4.81 58.27
CA SER A 658 32.36 -6.02 58.82
C SER A 658 30.91 -5.61 59.17
N SER A 659 29.87 -6.44 59.36
CA SER A 659 29.57 -7.89 59.18
C SER A 659 28.05 -8.12 59.46
N SER A 660 27.64 -9.28 60.01
CA SER A 660 26.36 -9.64 60.67
C SER A 660 25.11 -9.91 59.83
N ASP A 661 24.26 -10.93 60.09
CA ASP A 661 24.25 -12.22 60.86
C ASP A 661 22.93 -12.93 60.42
N GLU A 662 22.51 -14.20 60.63
CA GLU A 662 22.80 -15.49 61.33
C GLU A 662 21.96 -16.54 60.52
N ASP A 663 22.02 -17.88 60.52
CA ASP A 663 23.00 -18.99 60.67
C ASP A 663 22.32 -20.19 59.90
N ASP A 664 22.46 -21.52 60.02
CA ASP A 664 23.24 -22.61 60.67
C ASP A 664 22.90 -23.87 59.79
N ASP A 665 23.54 -25.04 59.82
CA ASP A 665 24.88 -25.48 59.36
C ASP A 665 24.72 -26.97 58.93
N LYS A 666 25.69 -27.58 58.21
CA LYS A 666 26.37 -28.85 58.58
C LYS A 666 27.01 -29.63 57.42
N LYS A 667 28.36 -29.63 57.41
CA LYS A 667 29.26 -30.83 57.31
C LYS A 667 29.35 -31.60 55.97
N GLU A 668 30.42 -32.32 55.57
CA GLU A 668 31.86 -32.52 55.96
C GLU A 668 32.52 -33.43 54.87
N THR A 669 33.80 -33.45 54.48
CA THR A 669 35.03 -32.62 54.70
C THR A 669 36.13 -33.01 53.67
N THR A 670 37.24 -32.23 53.57
CA THR A 670 38.63 -32.62 53.13
C THR A 670 38.87 -33.09 51.66
N THR A 671 39.98 -32.83 50.94
CA THR A 671 41.24 -32.04 51.18
C THR A 671 42.04 -31.84 49.86
N ASN A 672 42.82 -30.74 49.78
CA ASN A 672 44.14 -30.52 49.11
C ASN A 672 44.27 -30.63 47.56
N GLU A 673 44.72 -29.55 46.86
CA GLU A 673 46.11 -29.26 46.35
C GLU A 673 46.38 -29.81 44.92
N ILE A 674 47.21 -29.25 43.99
CA ILE A 674 47.99 -27.98 43.88
C ILE A 674 48.34 -27.70 42.38
N GLU A 675 48.54 -26.42 42.01
CA GLU A 675 49.32 -25.82 40.89
C GLU A 675 49.29 -26.24 39.37
N GLU A 676 49.28 -25.16 38.54
CA GLU A 676 50.10 -24.87 37.32
C GLU A 676 49.92 -25.46 35.88
N LYS A 677 50.03 -24.50 34.94
CA LYS A 677 50.73 -24.52 33.61
C LYS A 677 50.29 -25.43 32.43
N SER A 678 49.54 -24.79 31.52
CA SER A 678 49.93 -24.42 30.13
C SER A 678 50.54 -25.43 29.11
N ILE A 679 50.20 -25.20 27.82
CA ILE A 679 50.85 -25.65 26.56
C ILE A 679 50.25 -26.91 25.89
N GLY A 680 49.71 -26.72 24.67
CA GLY A 680 50.25 -27.41 23.49
C GLY A 680 49.49 -28.56 22.82
N LEU A 681 48.76 -28.23 21.74
CA LEU A 681 48.75 -28.90 20.43
C LEU A 681 48.32 -30.37 20.25
N SER A 682 47.74 -30.59 19.05
CA SER A 682 47.47 -31.85 18.36
C SER A 682 46.33 -32.70 18.93
N GLY A 683 45.52 -33.27 18.02
CA GLY A 683 44.33 -34.06 18.36
C GLY A 683 44.41 -35.50 17.90
N LYS A 684 43.34 -36.24 18.17
CA LYS A 684 42.99 -37.50 17.50
C LYS A 684 41.49 -37.75 17.61
N ASP A 685 40.93 -38.33 16.57
CA ASP A 685 39.49 -38.58 16.46
C ASP A 685 39.02 -39.67 17.43
N ILE A 686 37.84 -39.45 18.02
CA ILE A 686 36.97 -40.51 18.56
C ILE A 686 35.58 -40.23 18.00
N GLY A 687 35.15 -41.04 17.03
CA GLY A 687 33.88 -40.85 16.34
C GLY A 687 32.68 -41.39 17.12
N TYR A 688 31.54 -40.74 16.97
CA TYR A 688 30.24 -41.23 17.43
C TYR A 688 29.39 -41.68 16.24
N SER A 689 28.92 -42.92 16.28
CA SER A 689 27.99 -43.47 15.29
C SER A 689 26.54 -43.20 15.73
N VAL A 690 25.79 -42.44 14.92
CA VAL A 690 24.34 -42.29 15.07
C VAL A 690 23.64 -43.18 14.03
N SER A 691 22.81 -44.10 14.49
CA SER A 691 22.00 -44.97 13.62
C SER A 691 20.75 -44.24 13.15
N TYR A 692 20.66 -43.95 11.85
CA TYR A 692 19.41 -43.53 11.22
C TYR A 692 18.55 -44.75 10.88
N ASP A 693 17.25 -44.65 11.18
CA ASP A 693 16.25 -45.62 10.74
C ASP A 693 15.92 -45.43 9.25
N LYS A 694 15.56 -46.49 8.53
CA LYS A 694 15.54 -46.55 7.06
C LYS A 694 14.14 -46.80 6.48
N THR A 695 13.28 -45.79 6.50
CA THR A 695 11.98 -45.82 5.79
C THR A 695 11.60 -44.50 5.11
N VAL A 696 12.55 -43.85 4.43
CA VAL A 696 12.29 -42.87 3.35
C VAL A 696 13.30 -43.14 2.24
N GLU A 697 12.86 -43.24 0.98
CA GLU A 697 13.72 -43.58 -0.15
C GLU A 697 14.39 -42.35 -0.79
N ASP A 698 15.59 -42.54 -1.35
CA ASP A 698 16.46 -41.47 -1.83
C ASP A 698 15.98 -40.77 -3.13
N PHE A 699 16.00 -39.43 -3.14
CA PHE A 699 16.18 -38.65 -4.36
C PHE A 699 17.63 -38.16 -4.44
N SER A 700 18.46 -38.89 -5.19
CA SER A 700 19.89 -38.60 -5.31
C SER A 700 20.17 -37.41 -6.23
N PHE A 701 20.80 -36.36 -5.68
CA PHE A 701 21.35 -35.26 -6.48
C PHE A 701 22.64 -35.70 -7.20
N THR A 702 22.54 -36.13 -8.46
CA THR A 702 23.71 -36.27 -9.33
C THR A 702 24.29 -34.89 -9.66
N SER A 703 25.56 -34.66 -9.29
CA SER A 703 26.20 -33.35 -9.42
C SER A 703 26.31 -32.86 -10.87
N THR A 704 26.06 -31.58 -11.09
CA THR A 704 26.12 -30.85 -12.39
C THR A 704 27.48 -30.85 -13.11
N ARG A 705 28.50 -31.55 -12.58
CA ARG A 705 29.85 -31.58 -13.14
C ARG A 705 30.00 -32.53 -14.34
N GLU A 706 29.22 -33.60 -14.42
CA GLU A 706 29.29 -34.56 -15.55
C GLU A 706 28.49 -34.10 -16.80
N GLN A 707 27.52 -33.20 -16.65
CA GLN A 707 26.79 -32.61 -17.78
C GLN A 707 27.58 -31.53 -18.54
N ALA A 708 28.74 -31.11 -18.01
CA ALA A 708 29.64 -30.14 -18.66
C ALA A 708 30.82 -30.81 -19.39
N GLN A 709 30.81 -32.14 -19.54
CA GLN A 709 31.89 -32.93 -20.16
C GLN A 709 31.41 -33.95 -21.22
N LYS A 710 30.17 -33.78 -21.70
CA LYS A 710 29.59 -34.43 -22.88
C LYS A 710 29.09 -33.37 -23.85
#